data_AF-A5DBU6-F1
#
_entry.id   AF-A5DBU6-F1
#
_cell.length_a   1.000
_cell.length_b   1.000
_cell.length_c   1.000
_cell.angle_alpha   90.00
_cell.angle_beta   90.00
_cell.angle_gamma   90.00
#
_symmetry.space_group_name_H-M   'P 1'
#
loop_
_entity.id
_entity.type
_entity.pdbx_description
1 polymer ?
#
loop_
_entity_poly.entity_id
_entity_poly.type
_entity_poly.pdbx_seq_one_letter_code
_entity_poly.pdbx_strand_id
1 'polypeptide(L)'
;MPAESTVSRDHYYRLASEVPQERISAASGLISELTKANDEGEWKYALDRLIKGLSTTRQNARFGFSMALAELLRELIQSKSTIITTSSFYDRIVDATQVKSSMKGKEERAILFGRLFGLQALLNSGSITDENAVVEEQQTFVTLLMELATKKPWLRETAIFTLCSFIKQLSVSHQLGAQVVRYIFRQLTDLGLTLTSEGIAVYLSIPTDLRSVSQEITNSSTWKNGDPLTKGNLPVLARTLKEVGDPSTDNSDENKGQQKVQQKSSWTQRLPFVWDLVLHNLIESTLETETLGNDKKRSRTSSKSSKKRKVDEHTSTSTNRITLNEFWTVVVDEAFFSDKSSPERKYWGFEIFCKFVAGVNAEQLPTLFSPNFMRCLINQSAHSNRLLHKMASRSLDHITDVSKDLFKAPSILSSLLNESMGGCWNFDLVTKTKTVDSIITSISTNSDAQAVSHFASEVRIILNAQFEDAVQTQEPELLKRSESKQKWVLDKYLLLIRSTKQTIASHQQFAEDILKQLVKNAFFEKEGKTTTSDAVHKTCQERVNSILAELISVPRKKGSWPLLCVEYIRKLQGSNNYQILSELEGELATVADSCYEKIKEVNQLEKSAQNSCLELMFSMVYIQLYMGDTEAVSTFEDLIVCYEKMQSSSGDSSSAIILTEIVLSFVSRRSSLLKKLSMMIWDTFLCTPDENGKILADSSSMKLLYDILTAK
;
A
#
# COMPACT_ATOMS: atom_id res chain seq x y z
N MET A 1 -59.04 -38.99 3.89
CA MET A 1 -58.39 -37.72 3.49
C MET A 1 -56.90 -37.91 3.70
N PRO A 2 -56.02 -37.62 2.73
CA PRO A 2 -54.58 -37.74 2.95
C PRO A 2 -54.14 -36.61 3.90
N ALA A 3 -53.30 -36.96 4.87
CA ALA A 3 -52.75 -36.00 5.84
C ALA A 3 -52.04 -34.86 5.09
N GLU A 4 -52.39 -33.62 5.40
CA GLU A 4 -51.60 -32.46 4.98
C GLU A 4 -50.16 -32.65 5.47
N SER A 5 -49.18 -32.56 4.57
CA SER A 5 -47.78 -32.71 4.98
C SER A 5 -47.44 -31.60 5.98
N THR A 6 -46.99 -31.99 7.18
CA THR A 6 -46.64 -31.07 8.28
C THR A 6 -45.47 -30.13 7.95
N VAL A 7 -44.71 -30.44 6.89
CA VAL A 7 -43.60 -29.64 6.36
C VAL A 7 -43.97 -29.04 5.00
N SER A 8 -43.85 -27.72 4.87
CA SER A 8 -44.19 -26.99 3.65
C SER A 8 -43.25 -27.32 2.50
N ARG A 9 -43.83 -27.69 1.35
CA ARG A 9 -43.07 -27.91 0.11
C ARG A 9 -42.66 -26.60 -0.58
N ASP A 10 -43.20 -25.46 -0.15
CA ASP A 10 -42.87 -24.13 -0.70
C ASP A 10 -41.38 -23.77 -0.49
N HIS A 11 -40.79 -24.25 0.61
CA HIS A 11 -39.38 -24.03 0.90
C HIS A 11 -38.47 -24.44 -0.25
N TYR A 12 -38.75 -25.55 -0.95
CA TYR A 12 -37.92 -25.99 -2.08
C TYR A 12 -37.98 -25.05 -3.29
N TYR A 13 -39.08 -24.34 -3.51
CA TYR A 13 -39.17 -23.31 -4.53
C TYR A 13 -38.37 -22.07 -4.13
N ARG A 14 -38.48 -21.67 -2.86
CA ARG A 14 -37.77 -20.51 -2.30
C ARG A 14 -36.26 -20.74 -2.17
N LEU A 15 -35.80 -21.97 -1.96
CA LEU A 15 -34.39 -22.35 -2.07
C LEU A 15 -33.82 -22.08 -3.47
N ALA A 16 -34.66 -22.05 -4.51
CA ALA A 16 -34.27 -21.70 -5.87
C ALA A 16 -34.36 -20.20 -6.19
N SER A 17 -34.68 -19.35 -5.20
CA SER A 17 -34.77 -17.90 -5.36
C SER A 17 -33.42 -17.27 -5.73
N GLU A 18 -33.46 -16.19 -6.49
CA GLU A 18 -32.28 -15.38 -6.81
C GLU A 18 -31.86 -14.51 -5.63
N VAL A 19 -32.78 -14.19 -4.72
CA VAL A 19 -32.54 -13.37 -3.53
C VAL A 19 -31.88 -14.21 -2.42
N PRO A 20 -30.67 -13.87 -1.95
CA PRO A 20 -29.97 -14.63 -0.91
C PRO A 20 -30.77 -14.79 0.39
N GLN A 21 -31.43 -13.73 0.84
CA GLN A 21 -32.22 -13.73 2.09
C GLN A 21 -33.41 -14.70 2.03
N GLU A 22 -34.07 -14.80 0.87
CA GLU A 22 -35.15 -15.77 0.69
C GLU A 22 -34.66 -17.21 0.81
N ARG A 23 -33.49 -17.52 0.22
CA ARG A 23 -32.88 -18.85 0.34
C ARG A 23 -32.52 -19.19 1.78
N ILE A 24 -31.95 -18.24 2.53
CA ILE A 24 -31.62 -18.42 3.96
C ILE A 24 -32.90 -18.68 4.76
N SER A 25 -33.92 -17.84 4.58
CA SER A 25 -35.21 -18.01 5.27
C SER A 25 -35.88 -19.36 4.97
N ALA A 26 -35.79 -19.83 3.73
CA ALA A 26 -36.37 -21.10 3.30
C ALA A 26 -35.59 -22.30 3.85
N ALA A 27 -34.26 -22.23 3.92
CA ALA A 27 -33.44 -23.27 4.55
C ALA A 27 -33.77 -23.37 6.04
N SER A 28 -33.75 -22.24 6.77
CA SER A 28 -34.07 -22.22 8.21
C SER A 28 -35.51 -22.66 8.50
N GLY A 29 -36.48 -22.23 7.67
CA GLY A 29 -37.87 -22.64 7.78
C GLY A 29 -38.04 -24.15 7.56
N LEU A 30 -37.42 -24.70 6.52
CA LEU A 30 -37.45 -26.14 6.23
C LEU A 30 -36.90 -26.96 7.40
N ILE A 31 -35.72 -26.62 7.91
CA ILE A 31 -35.11 -27.35 9.04
C ILE A 31 -35.98 -27.21 10.29
N SER A 32 -36.47 -26.01 10.60
CA SER A 32 -37.36 -25.80 11.75
C SER A 32 -38.63 -26.64 11.67
N GLU A 33 -39.24 -26.77 10.50
CA GLU A 33 -40.46 -27.57 10.32
C GLU A 33 -40.17 -29.06 10.40
N LEU A 34 -39.05 -29.53 9.82
CA LEU A 34 -38.61 -30.92 9.92
C LEU A 34 -38.33 -31.33 11.38
N THR A 35 -37.63 -30.49 12.15
CA THR A 35 -37.37 -30.74 13.58
C THR A 35 -38.67 -30.76 14.39
N LYS A 36 -39.63 -29.89 14.08
CA LYS A 36 -40.95 -29.87 14.75
C LYS A 36 -41.80 -31.09 14.41
N ALA A 37 -41.80 -31.50 13.14
CA ALA A 37 -42.53 -32.68 12.69
C ALA A 37 -41.93 -33.97 13.26
N ASN A 38 -40.59 -34.03 13.37
CA ASN A 38 -39.81 -35.17 13.84
C ASN A 38 -40.26 -36.51 13.21
N ASP A 39 -40.59 -36.47 11.92
CA ASP A 39 -41.07 -37.63 11.16
C ASP A 39 -39.98 -38.15 10.22
N GLU A 40 -39.70 -39.45 10.30
CA GLU A 40 -38.64 -40.10 9.52
C GLU A 40 -38.90 -40.02 8.00
N GLY A 41 -40.16 -40.06 7.57
CA GLY A 41 -40.56 -39.96 6.17
C GLY A 41 -40.31 -38.56 5.59
N GLU A 42 -40.61 -37.52 6.36
CA GLU A 42 -40.35 -36.12 5.99
C GLU A 42 -38.85 -35.82 5.90
N TRP A 43 -38.04 -36.33 6.84
CA TRP A 43 -36.58 -36.23 6.77
C TRP A 43 -36.00 -36.95 5.55
N LYS A 44 -36.45 -38.18 5.25
CA LYS A 44 -36.04 -38.93 4.05
C LYS A 44 -36.44 -38.21 2.76
N TYR A 45 -37.66 -37.69 2.70
CA TYR A 45 -38.13 -36.92 1.56
C TYR A 45 -37.27 -35.67 1.35
N ALA A 46 -36.99 -34.92 2.42
CA ALA A 46 -36.16 -33.72 2.35
C ALA A 46 -34.75 -34.04 1.86
N LEU A 47 -34.10 -35.05 2.43
CA LEU A 47 -32.79 -35.52 2.01
C LEU A 47 -32.75 -35.85 0.50
N ASP A 48 -33.67 -36.69 0.02
CA ASP A 48 -33.72 -37.09 -1.39
C ASP A 48 -34.02 -35.90 -2.31
N ARG A 49 -34.90 -34.99 -1.88
CA ARG A 49 -35.26 -33.80 -2.64
C ARG A 49 -34.10 -32.83 -2.75
N LEU A 50 -33.36 -32.61 -1.66
CA LEU A 50 -32.20 -31.73 -1.62
C LEU A 50 -31.06 -32.29 -2.47
N ILE A 51 -30.74 -33.59 -2.35
CA ILE A 51 -29.71 -34.26 -3.18
C ILE A 51 -30.06 -34.14 -4.67
N LYS A 52 -31.31 -34.45 -5.06
CA LYS A 52 -31.77 -34.27 -6.46
C LYS A 52 -31.66 -32.81 -6.91
N GLY A 53 -31.87 -31.87 -6.00
CA GLY A 53 -31.77 -30.43 -6.25
C GLY A 53 -30.36 -29.96 -6.61
N LEU A 54 -29.30 -30.67 -6.21
CA LEU A 54 -27.91 -30.29 -6.48
C LEU A 54 -27.52 -30.40 -7.96
N SER A 55 -28.14 -31.33 -8.69
CA SER A 55 -27.90 -31.56 -10.11
C SER A 55 -28.70 -30.62 -11.03
N THR A 56 -29.33 -29.58 -10.47
CA THR A 56 -30.04 -28.57 -11.26
C THR A 56 -29.09 -27.72 -12.08
N THR A 57 -29.54 -27.30 -13.27
CA THR A 57 -28.78 -26.39 -14.14
C THR A 57 -28.84 -24.93 -13.67
N ARG A 58 -29.75 -24.59 -12.74
CA ARG A 58 -29.90 -23.24 -12.18
C ARG A 58 -28.87 -23.00 -11.07
N GLN A 59 -27.90 -22.13 -11.32
CA GLN A 59 -26.80 -21.87 -10.37
C GLN A 59 -27.29 -21.44 -8.98
N ASN A 60 -28.20 -20.48 -8.90
CA ASN A 60 -28.72 -19.97 -7.62
C ASN A 60 -29.43 -21.05 -6.79
N ALA A 61 -30.13 -21.96 -7.46
CA ALA A 61 -30.79 -23.08 -6.81
C ALA A 61 -29.78 -24.02 -6.14
N ARG A 62 -28.66 -24.34 -6.81
CA ARG A 62 -27.62 -25.20 -6.21
C ARG A 62 -27.10 -24.66 -4.88
N PHE A 63 -26.95 -23.34 -4.75
CA PHE A 63 -26.53 -22.74 -3.49
C PHE A 63 -27.56 -22.94 -2.38
N GLY A 64 -28.85 -22.69 -2.66
CA GLY A 64 -29.91 -22.92 -1.67
C GLY A 64 -30.03 -24.38 -1.26
N PHE A 65 -30.07 -25.30 -2.24
CA PHE A 65 -30.14 -26.74 -2.00
C PHE A 65 -28.94 -27.27 -1.21
N SER A 66 -27.71 -26.85 -1.56
CA SER A 66 -26.49 -27.26 -0.84
C SER A 66 -26.44 -26.73 0.59
N MET A 67 -26.86 -25.48 0.82
CA MET A 67 -26.93 -24.88 2.17
C MET A 67 -27.96 -25.59 3.06
N ALA A 68 -29.17 -25.81 2.56
CA ALA A 68 -30.19 -26.55 3.31
C ALA A 68 -29.77 -28.00 3.57
N LEU A 69 -29.06 -28.63 2.62
CA LEU A 69 -28.52 -29.98 2.80
C LEU A 69 -27.44 -30.01 3.88
N ALA A 70 -26.56 -29.01 3.95
CA ALA A 70 -25.53 -28.95 4.99
C ALA A 70 -26.14 -28.93 6.40
N GLU A 71 -27.18 -28.11 6.62
CA GLU A 71 -27.88 -28.08 7.91
C GLU A 71 -28.68 -29.35 8.18
N LEU A 72 -29.33 -29.93 7.16
CA LEU A 72 -30.01 -31.22 7.31
C LEU A 72 -29.03 -32.34 7.68
N LEU A 73 -27.86 -32.38 7.07
CA LEU A 73 -26.81 -33.36 7.41
C LEU A 73 -26.25 -33.12 8.81
N ARG A 74 -26.09 -31.86 9.22
CA ARG A 74 -25.66 -31.51 10.58
C ARG A 74 -26.63 -32.10 11.60
N GLU A 75 -27.92 -31.83 11.44
CA GLU A 75 -28.96 -32.35 12.33
C GLU A 75 -29.01 -33.89 12.33
N LEU A 76 -29.05 -34.54 11.16
CA LEU A 76 -29.20 -36.00 11.07
C LEU A 76 -27.96 -36.78 11.54
N ILE A 77 -26.76 -36.31 11.20
CA ILE A 77 -25.52 -37.04 11.53
C ILE A 77 -25.10 -36.77 12.97
N GLN A 78 -25.22 -35.53 13.48
CA GLN A 78 -24.88 -35.23 14.87
C GLN A 78 -25.86 -35.87 15.86
N SER A 79 -27.15 -35.97 15.50
CA SER A 79 -28.15 -36.68 16.32
C SER A 79 -28.02 -38.22 16.26
N LYS A 80 -27.05 -38.77 15.51
CA LYS A 80 -26.86 -40.21 15.28
C LYS A 80 -28.13 -40.91 14.77
N SER A 81 -28.86 -40.24 13.87
CA SER A 81 -30.06 -40.78 13.24
C SER A 81 -29.75 -42.03 12.42
N THR A 82 -30.67 -42.99 12.38
CA THR A 82 -30.58 -44.19 11.51
C THR A 82 -30.89 -43.88 10.04
N ILE A 83 -31.34 -42.65 9.74
CA ILE A 83 -31.74 -42.23 8.38
C ILE A 83 -30.54 -42.16 7.44
N ILE A 84 -29.41 -41.62 7.93
CA ILE A 84 -28.20 -41.45 7.13
C ILE A 84 -26.95 -41.42 8.00
N THR A 85 -25.89 -42.02 7.46
CA THR A 85 -24.52 -41.96 7.97
C THR A 85 -23.63 -41.30 6.94
N THR A 86 -22.41 -40.87 7.31
CA THR A 86 -21.43 -40.32 6.37
C THR A 86 -21.14 -41.30 5.23
N SER A 87 -20.86 -42.58 5.54
CA SER A 87 -20.63 -43.62 4.53
C SER A 87 -21.81 -43.76 3.55
N SER A 88 -23.06 -43.88 4.05
CA SER A 88 -24.23 -44.03 3.18
C SER A 88 -24.56 -42.76 2.39
N PHE A 89 -24.15 -41.58 2.89
CA PHE A 89 -24.25 -40.34 2.13
C PHE A 89 -23.30 -40.32 0.93
N TYR A 90 -22.08 -40.84 1.04
CA TYR A 90 -21.17 -40.98 -0.10
C TYR A 90 -21.79 -41.82 -1.22
N ASP A 91 -22.36 -42.97 -0.88
CA ASP A 91 -23.02 -43.83 -1.88
C ASP A 91 -24.19 -43.09 -2.55
N ARG A 92 -25.06 -42.46 -1.75
CA ARG A 92 -26.21 -41.69 -2.27
C ARG A 92 -25.80 -40.54 -3.18
N ILE A 93 -24.77 -39.78 -2.82
CA ILE A 93 -24.33 -38.64 -3.66
C ILE A 93 -23.66 -39.15 -4.93
N VAL A 94 -22.86 -40.20 -4.86
CA VAL A 94 -22.21 -40.82 -6.03
C VAL A 94 -23.28 -41.34 -7.00
N ASP A 95 -24.28 -42.07 -6.50
CA ASP A 95 -25.38 -42.62 -7.29
C ASP A 95 -26.26 -41.54 -7.93
N ALA A 96 -26.60 -40.49 -7.17
CA ALA A 96 -27.37 -39.35 -7.68
C ALA A 96 -26.60 -38.53 -8.75
N THR A 97 -25.28 -38.70 -8.85
CA THR A 97 -24.40 -37.88 -9.69
C THR A 97 -23.54 -38.71 -10.65
N GLN A 98 -24.02 -39.88 -11.08
CA GLN A 98 -23.32 -40.70 -12.08
C GLN A 98 -23.35 -40.02 -13.46
N VAL A 99 -22.16 -39.84 -14.05
CA VAL A 99 -22.01 -39.34 -15.42
C VAL A 99 -22.30 -40.47 -16.40
N LYS A 100 -23.30 -40.29 -17.27
CA LYS A 100 -23.65 -41.25 -18.33
C LYS A 100 -23.11 -40.76 -19.66
N SER A 101 -22.67 -41.69 -20.52
CA SER A 101 -22.12 -41.36 -21.85
C SER A 101 -23.10 -40.64 -22.78
N SER A 102 -24.41 -40.76 -22.54
CA SER A 102 -25.46 -40.08 -23.30
C SER A 102 -25.72 -38.62 -22.87
N MET A 103 -25.09 -38.14 -21.79
CA MET A 103 -25.36 -36.79 -21.26
C MET A 103 -24.77 -35.71 -22.15
N LYS A 104 -25.53 -34.63 -22.35
CA LYS A 104 -25.05 -33.42 -23.01
C LYS A 104 -24.15 -32.62 -22.05
N GLY A 105 -23.23 -31.82 -22.58
CA GLY A 105 -22.25 -31.09 -21.76
C GLY A 105 -22.83 -30.19 -20.66
N LYS A 106 -24.04 -29.62 -20.85
CA LYS A 106 -24.73 -28.83 -19.80
C LYS A 106 -25.25 -29.70 -18.66
N GLU A 107 -25.73 -30.91 -18.96
CA GLU A 107 -26.22 -31.88 -17.98
C GLU A 107 -25.05 -32.53 -17.25
N GLU A 108 -24.03 -32.97 -17.97
CA GLU A 108 -22.77 -33.48 -17.39
C GLU A 108 -22.18 -32.46 -16.41
N ARG A 109 -22.12 -31.18 -16.81
CA ARG A 109 -21.64 -30.09 -15.95
C ARG A 109 -22.50 -29.95 -14.69
N ALA A 110 -23.82 -30.00 -14.81
CA ALA A 110 -24.71 -29.88 -13.67
C ALA A 110 -24.55 -31.05 -12.68
N ILE A 111 -24.39 -32.27 -13.19
CA ILE A 111 -24.13 -33.48 -12.40
C ILE A 111 -22.80 -33.41 -11.64
N LEU A 112 -21.72 -33.02 -12.32
CA LEU A 112 -20.39 -32.89 -11.69
C LEU A 112 -20.38 -31.82 -10.59
N PHE A 113 -21.03 -30.68 -10.83
CA PHE A 113 -21.23 -29.69 -9.77
C PHE A 113 -22.15 -30.20 -8.68
N GLY A 114 -23.17 -31.00 -9.00
CA GLY A 114 -24.03 -31.63 -8.00
C GLY A 114 -23.22 -32.47 -7.01
N ARG A 115 -22.26 -33.26 -7.51
CA ARG A 115 -21.35 -34.02 -6.65
C ARG A 115 -20.50 -33.11 -5.78
N LEU A 116 -19.88 -32.08 -6.37
CA LEU A 116 -19.07 -31.11 -5.64
C LEU A 116 -19.87 -30.39 -4.54
N PHE A 117 -21.07 -29.90 -4.83
CA PHE A 117 -21.93 -29.22 -3.86
C PHE A 117 -22.45 -30.17 -2.77
N GLY A 118 -22.60 -31.46 -3.06
CA GLY A 118 -22.93 -32.48 -2.07
C GLY A 118 -21.77 -32.73 -1.10
N LEU A 119 -20.55 -32.84 -1.63
CA LEU A 119 -19.33 -32.94 -0.81
C LEU A 119 -19.11 -31.66 0.03
N GLN A 120 -19.35 -30.48 -0.55
CA GLN A 120 -19.30 -29.22 0.20
C GLN A 120 -20.37 -29.15 1.29
N ALA A 121 -21.58 -29.65 1.05
CA ALA A 121 -22.62 -29.71 2.08
C ALA A 121 -22.20 -30.61 3.25
N LEU A 122 -21.58 -31.76 2.96
CA LEU A 122 -21.02 -32.66 3.99
C LEU A 122 -19.86 -32.03 4.76
N LEU A 123 -18.97 -31.30 4.07
CA LEU A 123 -17.90 -30.56 4.75
C LEU A 123 -18.50 -29.48 5.68
N ASN A 124 -19.44 -28.70 5.17
CA ASN A 124 -20.05 -27.59 5.90
C ASN A 124 -20.93 -28.06 7.07
N SER A 125 -21.44 -29.29 7.06
CA SER A 125 -22.15 -29.88 8.20
C SER A 125 -21.22 -30.15 9.40
N GLY A 126 -19.89 -30.14 9.19
CA GLY A 126 -18.88 -30.43 10.22
C GLY A 126 -18.75 -31.92 10.56
N SER A 127 -19.52 -32.80 9.91
CA SER A 127 -19.60 -34.23 10.28
C SER A 127 -18.28 -34.98 10.08
N ILE A 128 -17.48 -34.57 9.09
CA ILE A 128 -16.18 -35.19 8.75
C ILE A 128 -14.97 -34.48 9.36
N THR A 129 -15.20 -33.40 10.12
CA THR A 129 -14.17 -32.58 10.78
C THR A 129 -14.32 -32.54 12.30
N ASP A 130 -15.40 -33.13 12.83
CA ASP A 130 -15.60 -33.36 14.27
C ASP A 130 -14.51 -34.26 14.87
N GLU A 131 -14.31 -34.17 16.19
CA GLU A 131 -13.31 -34.96 16.93
C GLU A 131 -13.56 -36.48 16.83
N ASN A 132 -14.80 -36.90 16.57
CA ASN A 132 -15.20 -38.29 16.40
C ASN A 132 -15.15 -38.78 14.95
N ALA A 133 -14.68 -37.96 14.01
CA ALA A 133 -14.64 -38.31 12.60
C ALA A 133 -13.72 -39.52 12.34
N VAL A 134 -14.18 -40.42 11.48
CA VAL A 134 -13.47 -41.65 11.13
C VAL A 134 -12.49 -41.39 9.98
N VAL A 135 -11.24 -41.84 10.13
CA VAL A 135 -10.17 -41.56 9.15
C VAL A 135 -10.51 -42.12 7.78
N GLU A 136 -11.12 -43.31 7.69
CA GLU A 136 -11.54 -43.92 6.43
C GLU A 136 -12.60 -43.09 5.70
N GLU A 137 -13.51 -42.44 6.43
CA GLU A 137 -14.52 -41.55 5.86
C GLU A 137 -13.89 -40.25 5.34
N GLN A 138 -12.89 -39.73 6.04
CA GLN A 138 -12.08 -38.59 5.61
C GLN A 138 -11.24 -38.92 4.37
N GLN A 139 -10.64 -40.11 4.30
CA GLN A 139 -9.93 -40.57 3.11
C GLN A 139 -10.87 -40.71 1.91
N THR A 140 -12.07 -41.25 2.12
CA THR A 140 -13.11 -41.35 1.08
C THR A 140 -13.50 -39.97 0.54
N PHE A 141 -13.66 -38.97 1.43
CA PHE A 141 -13.89 -37.57 1.04
C PHE A 141 -12.80 -37.04 0.10
N VAL A 142 -11.53 -37.25 0.49
CA VAL A 142 -10.36 -36.84 -0.30
C VAL A 142 -10.38 -37.51 -1.66
N THR A 143 -10.60 -38.83 -1.74
CA THR A 143 -10.67 -39.58 -3.00
C THR A 143 -11.72 -39.01 -3.94
N LEU A 144 -12.95 -38.80 -3.46
CA LEU A 144 -14.04 -38.29 -4.29
C LEU A 144 -13.75 -36.87 -4.80
N LEU A 145 -13.13 -36.00 -3.99
CA LEU A 145 -12.71 -34.68 -4.44
C LEU A 145 -11.57 -34.73 -5.47
N MET A 146 -10.59 -35.60 -5.26
CA MET A 146 -9.44 -35.75 -6.15
C MET A 146 -9.84 -36.36 -7.50
N GLU A 147 -10.79 -37.30 -7.50
CA GLU A 147 -11.43 -37.80 -8.72
C GLU A 147 -12.13 -36.67 -9.47
N LEU A 148 -12.93 -35.84 -8.77
CA LEU A 148 -13.58 -34.69 -9.38
C LEU A 148 -12.58 -33.69 -9.96
N ALA A 149 -11.50 -33.40 -9.23
CA ALA A 149 -10.46 -32.46 -9.64
C ALA A 149 -9.73 -32.89 -10.93
N THR A 150 -9.69 -34.19 -11.20
CA THR A 150 -9.04 -34.77 -12.39
C THR A 150 -10.02 -35.05 -13.53
N LYS A 151 -11.34 -34.98 -13.32
CA LYS A 151 -12.33 -35.18 -14.40
C LYS A 151 -12.28 -34.10 -15.48
N LYS A 152 -12.29 -32.82 -15.11
CA LYS A 152 -12.34 -31.68 -16.05
C LYS A 152 -11.51 -30.49 -15.53
N PRO A 153 -10.82 -29.73 -16.40
CA PRO A 153 -9.96 -28.62 -15.98
C PRO A 153 -10.72 -27.52 -15.21
N TRP A 154 -11.92 -27.18 -15.67
CA TRP A 154 -12.75 -26.11 -15.08
C TRP A 154 -13.33 -26.46 -13.69
N LEU A 155 -13.24 -27.72 -13.26
CA LEU A 155 -13.70 -28.17 -11.95
C LEU A 155 -12.56 -28.23 -10.92
N ARG A 156 -11.31 -28.36 -11.42
CA ARG A 156 -10.12 -28.61 -10.62
C ARG A 156 -9.93 -27.59 -9.51
N GLU A 157 -9.90 -26.31 -9.84
CA GLU A 157 -9.64 -25.25 -8.87
C GLU A 157 -10.67 -25.26 -7.73
N THR A 158 -11.96 -25.44 -8.03
CA THR A 158 -13.02 -25.44 -7.00
C THR A 158 -13.01 -26.72 -6.14
N ALA A 159 -12.69 -27.87 -6.73
CA ALA A 159 -12.51 -29.12 -5.98
C ALA A 159 -11.32 -29.03 -5.02
N ILE A 160 -10.19 -28.52 -5.49
CA ILE A 160 -8.98 -28.34 -4.65
C ILE A 160 -9.19 -27.26 -3.60
N PHE A 161 -9.92 -26.18 -3.90
CA PHE A 161 -10.31 -25.19 -2.89
C PHE A 161 -11.11 -25.84 -1.75
N THR A 162 -12.05 -26.74 -2.09
CA THR A 162 -12.83 -27.49 -1.09
C THR A 162 -11.93 -28.42 -0.26
N LEU A 163 -10.95 -29.08 -0.88
CA LEU A 163 -9.95 -29.87 -0.17
C LEU A 163 -9.10 -29.01 0.78
N CYS A 164 -8.67 -27.83 0.35
CA CYS A 164 -7.93 -26.89 1.19
C CYS A 164 -8.76 -26.43 2.39
N SER A 165 -10.06 -26.17 2.20
CA SER A 165 -10.98 -25.84 3.30
C SER A 165 -11.14 -27.00 4.28
N PHE A 166 -11.24 -28.24 3.79
CA PHE A 166 -11.25 -29.43 4.64
C PHE A 166 -9.97 -29.53 5.47
N ILE A 167 -8.80 -29.37 4.86
CA ILE A 167 -7.50 -29.42 5.55
C ILE A 167 -7.43 -28.37 6.67
N LYS A 168 -7.91 -27.15 6.44
CA LYS A 168 -7.92 -26.09 7.46
C LYS A 168 -8.86 -26.38 8.63
N GLN A 169 -9.85 -27.24 8.44
CA GLN A 169 -10.81 -27.66 9.46
C GLN A 169 -10.42 -28.98 10.12
N LEU A 170 -9.27 -29.57 9.79
CA LEU A 170 -8.79 -30.79 10.45
C LEU A 170 -8.36 -30.47 11.88
N SER A 171 -9.27 -30.62 12.83
CA SER A 171 -9.03 -30.63 14.27
C SER A 171 -8.42 -31.97 14.64
N VAL A 172 -7.09 -32.10 14.64
CA VAL A 172 -6.52 -33.39 15.01
C VAL A 172 -5.29 -33.28 15.87
N SER A 173 -5.39 -33.90 17.05
CA SER A 173 -4.26 -34.39 17.81
C SER A 173 -3.27 -35.08 16.85
N HIS A 174 -1.98 -34.79 17.04
CA HIS A 174 -0.88 -34.98 16.09
C HIS A 174 -0.83 -36.34 15.33
N GLN A 175 -1.49 -37.40 15.81
CA GLN A 175 -1.40 -38.75 15.26
C GLN A 175 -2.47 -39.11 14.20
N LEU A 176 -3.72 -38.65 14.31
CA LEU A 176 -4.78 -39.00 13.35
C LEU A 176 -4.75 -38.08 12.11
N GLY A 177 -4.46 -36.79 12.30
CA GLY A 177 -4.38 -35.83 11.19
C GLY A 177 -3.22 -36.12 10.25
N ALA A 178 -2.12 -36.63 10.79
CA ALA A 178 -0.98 -37.09 10.00
C ALA A 178 -1.37 -38.21 9.03
N GLN A 179 -2.28 -39.12 9.38
CA GLN A 179 -2.70 -40.21 8.49
C GLN A 179 -3.48 -39.70 7.28
N VAL A 180 -4.41 -38.75 7.50
CA VAL A 180 -5.16 -38.10 6.42
C VAL A 180 -4.23 -37.29 5.52
N VAL A 181 -3.31 -36.52 6.11
CA VAL A 181 -2.31 -35.75 5.35
C VAL A 181 -1.40 -36.65 4.52
N ARG A 182 -0.94 -37.80 5.05
CA ARG A 182 -0.22 -38.82 4.28
C ARG A 182 -1.04 -39.28 3.08
N TYR A 183 -2.31 -39.54 3.28
CA TYR A 183 -3.21 -39.99 2.22
C TYR A 183 -3.36 -38.91 1.11
N ILE A 184 -3.54 -37.65 1.51
CA ILE A 184 -3.63 -36.51 0.58
C ILE A 184 -2.36 -36.41 -0.28
N PHE A 185 -1.17 -36.49 0.32
CA PHE A 185 0.10 -36.43 -0.42
C PHE A 185 0.30 -37.62 -1.37
N ARG A 186 -0.12 -38.83 -0.98
CA ARG A 186 -0.12 -40.00 -1.88
C ARG A 186 -1.04 -39.76 -3.07
N GLN A 187 -2.28 -39.33 -2.84
CA GLN A 187 -3.25 -39.02 -3.89
C GLN A 187 -2.72 -37.93 -4.85
N LEU A 188 -2.10 -36.86 -4.32
CA LEU A 188 -1.48 -35.83 -5.16
C LEU A 188 -0.38 -36.40 -6.05
N THR A 189 0.46 -37.27 -5.50
CA THR A 189 1.59 -37.88 -6.22
C THR A 189 1.10 -38.86 -7.28
N ASP A 190 0.18 -39.75 -6.92
CA ASP A 190 -0.40 -40.76 -7.82
C ASP A 190 -1.15 -40.12 -9.00
N LEU A 191 -1.78 -38.96 -8.77
CA LEU A 191 -2.49 -38.20 -9.80
C LEU A 191 -1.62 -37.17 -10.52
N GLY A 192 -0.33 -37.06 -10.18
CA GLY A 192 0.61 -36.14 -10.82
C GLY A 192 0.34 -34.65 -10.57
N LEU A 193 -0.30 -34.32 -9.45
CA LEU A 193 -0.69 -32.95 -9.06
C LEU A 193 0.31 -32.28 -8.11
N THR A 194 1.34 -32.98 -7.62
CA THR A 194 2.32 -32.46 -6.66
C THR A 194 3.04 -31.20 -7.14
N LEU A 195 3.40 -31.13 -8.42
CA LEU A 195 4.13 -30.01 -9.04
C LEU A 195 3.21 -29.09 -9.85
N THR A 196 1.97 -28.88 -9.40
CA THR A 196 1.01 -27.91 -9.97
C THR A 196 0.69 -26.79 -8.99
N SER A 197 0.03 -25.72 -9.45
CA SER A 197 -0.45 -24.64 -8.58
C SER A 197 -1.42 -25.16 -7.53
N GLU A 198 -2.23 -26.16 -7.86
CA GLU A 198 -3.14 -26.83 -6.94
C GLU A 198 -2.40 -27.67 -5.89
N GLY A 199 -1.38 -28.42 -6.28
CA GLY A 199 -0.54 -29.17 -5.33
C GLY A 199 0.14 -28.25 -4.32
N ILE A 200 0.63 -27.09 -4.77
CA ILE A 200 1.19 -26.06 -3.89
C ILE A 200 0.10 -25.53 -2.94
N ALA A 201 -1.11 -25.25 -3.44
CA ALA A 201 -2.21 -24.77 -2.60
C ALA A 201 -2.59 -25.78 -1.50
N VAL A 202 -2.63 -27.06 -1.83
CA VAL A 202 -2.87 -28.14 -0.86
C VAL A 202 -1.76 -28.16 0.18
N TYR A 203 -0.50 -28.17 -0.23
CA TYR A 203 0.64 -28.16 0.69
C TYR A 203 0.60 -26.97 1.66
N LEU A 204 0.39 -25.76 1.13
CA LEU A 204 0.38 -24.53 1.94
C LEU A 204 -0.84 -24.41 2.86
N SER A 205 -1.90 -25.20 2.61
CA SER A 205 -3.07 -25.27 3.49
C SER A 205 -2.88 -26.22 4.66
N ILE A 206 -1.89 -27.13 4.61
CA ILE A 206 -1.58 -28.05 5.70
C ILE A 206 -0.93 -27.27 6.86
N PRO A 207 -1.38 -27.47 8.12
CA PRO A 207 -0.76 -26.89 9.30
C PRO A 207 0.73 -27.19 9.38
N THR A 208 1.54 -26.21 9.80
CA THR A 208 3.01 -26.29 9.76
C THR A 208 3.57 -27.54 10.44
N ASP A 209 3.01 -27.94 11.58
CA ASP A 209 3.43 -29.13 12.35
C ASP A 209 3.25 -30.45 11.59
N LEU A 210 2.29 -30.51 10.66
CA LEU A 210 1.99 -31.71 9.87
C LEU A 210 2.71 -31.73 8.51
N ARG A 211 3.43 -30.67 8.13
CA ARG A 211 4.09 -30.60 6.81
C ARG A 211 5.27 -31.56 6.68
N SER A 212 5.91 -31.94 7.78
CA SER A 212 7.03 -32.89 7.82
C SER A 212 6.68 -34.25 7.21
N VAL A 213 5.41 -34.64 7.29
CA VAL A 213 4.83 -35.84 6.68
C VAL A 213 5.13 -35.96 5.18
N SER A 214 5.27 -34.83 4.47
CA SER A 214 5.61 -34.81 3.05
C SER A 214 6.94 -35.52 2.73
N GLN A 215 7.88 -35.54 3.68
CA GLN A 215 9.20 -36.17 3.51
C GLN A 215 9.13 -37.70 3.47
N GLU A 216 8.07 -38.28 4.05
CA GLU A 216 7.82 -39.72 4.04
C GLU A 216 7.36 -40.21 2.65
N ILE A 217 6.91 -39.30 1.79
CA ILE A 217 6.32 -39.58 0.47
C ILE A 217 7.26 -38.99 -0.58
N THR A 218 8.48 -39.51 -0.65
CA THR A 218 9.51 -39.03 -1.57
C THR A 218 9.69 -39.96 -2.76
N ASN A 219 9.59 -39.40 -3.96
CA ASN A 219 9.99 -40.04 -5.22
C ASN A 219 10.60 -38.98 -6.17
N SER A 220 10.99 -39.35 -7.40
CA SER A 220 11.60 -38.42 -8.36
C SER A 220 10.66 -37.29 -8.86
N SER A 221 9.37 -37.33 -8.52
CA SER A 221 8.34 -36.36 -8.95
C SER A 221 7.85 -35.43 -7.82
N THR A 222 8.57 -35.38 -6.68
CA THR A 222 8.21 -34.52 -5.53
C THR A 222 9.17 -33.35 -5.32
N TRP A 223 8.77 -32.39 -4.49
CA TRP A 223 9.63 -31.28 -4.04
C TRP A 223 10.86 -31.81 -3.30
N LYS A 224 12.04 -31.21 -3.52
CA LYS A 224 13.22 -31.52 -2.70
C LYS A 224 12.90 -31.22 -1.23
N ASN A 225 13.26 -32.13 -0.34
CA ASN A 225 12.96 -32.05 1.10
C ASN A 225 11.46 -31.97 1.45
N GLY A 226 10.57 -32.33 0.51
CA GLY A 226 9.12 -32.32 0.72
C GLY A 226 8.47 -30.92 0.75
N ASP A 227 9.24 -29.83 0.68
CA ASP A 227 8.72 -28.46 0.84
C ASP A 227 8.91 -27.60 -0.43
N PRO A 228 7.84 -27.13 -1.10
CA PRO A 228 7.92 -26.20 -2.22
C PRO A 228 8.67 -24.90 -1.92
N LEU A 229 8.70 -24.46 -0.66
CA LEU A 229 9.33 -23.21 -0.23
C LEU A 229 10.79 -23.38 0.22
N THR A 230 11.42 -24.52 -0.03
CA THR A 230 12.87 -24.71 0.15
C THR A 230 13.65 -24.05 -0.98
N LYS A 231 14.78 -23.37 -0.67
CA LYS A 231 15.60 -22.63 -1.66
C LYS A 231 15.97 -23.45 -2.91
N GLY A 232 16.30 -24.72 -2.72
CA GLY A 232 16.65 -25.64 -3.82
C GLY A 232 15.53 -25.95 -4.82
N ASN A 233 14.28 -25.55 -4.52
CA ASN A 233 13.09 -25.74 -5.35
C ASN A 233 12.65 -24.47 -6.10
N LEU A 234 13.28 -23.30 -5.85
CA LEU A 234 12.86 -22.01 -6.41
C LEU A 234 12.65 -22.02 -7.95
N PRO A 235 13.54 -22.61 -8.77
CA PRO A 235 13.33 -22.67 -10.22
C PRO A 235 12.13 -23.54 -10.63
N VAL A 236 11.86 -24.62 -9.89
CA VAL A 236 10.71 -25.51 -10.14
C VAL A 236 9.43 -24.80 -9.71
N LEU A 237 9.44 -24.14 -8.56
CA LEU A 237 8.33 -23.33 -8.05
C LEU A 237 7.94 -22.23 -9.05
N ALA A 238 8.92 -21.50 -9.58
CA ALA A 238 8.71 -20.47 -10.59
C ALA A 238 8.03 -21.04 -11.85
N ARG A 239 8.49 -22.20 -12.34
CA ARG A 239 7.88 -22.86 -13.49
C ARG A 239 6.43 -23.26 -13.20
N THR A 240 6.18 -23.88 -12.06
CA THR A 240 4.86 -24.37 -11.65
C THR A 240 3.83 -23.24 -11.49
N LEU A 241 4.20 -22.12 -10.85
CA LEU A 241 3.29 -20.98 -10.66
C LEU A 241 3.11 -20.14 -11.92
N LYS A 242 4.04 -20.21 -12.87
CA LYS A 242 4.00 -19.47 -14.14
C LYS A 242 3.00 -20.05 -15.15
N GLU A 243 2.53 -21.30 -15.00
CA GLU A 243 1.73 -22.01 -16.02
C GLU A 243 0.38 -21.34 -16.33
N VAL A 244 0.45 -20.32 -17.18
CA VAL A 244 -0.60 -19.86 -18.07
C VAL A 244 -0.54 -20.77 -19.30
N GLY A 245 -1.62 -21.49 -19.60
CA GLY A 245 -1.77 -22.16 -20.89
C GLY A 245 -1.69 -21.11 -22.00
N ASP A 246 -0.55 -21.07 -22.71
CA ASP A 246 -0.35 -20.22 -23.88
C ASP A 246 -1.07 -20.86 -25.08
N PRO A 247 -2.14 -20.24 -25.64
CA PRO A 247 -2.85 -20.78 -26.79
C PRO A 247 -1.99 -20.83 -28.06
N SER A 248 -0.84 -20.14 -28.07
CA SER A 248 0.03 -20.02 -29.25
C SER A 248 1.21 -21.00 -29.29
N THR A 249 1.34 -21.87 -28.27
CA THR A 249 2.31 -22.98 -28.26
C THR A 249 1.64 -24.32 -28.53
N ASP A 250 1.08 -24.47 -29.73
CA ASP A 250 0.99 -25.77 -30.37
C ASP A 250 2.37 -26.06 -30.97
N ASN A 251 3.23 -26.78 -30.23
CA ASN A 251 4.38 -27.47 -30.80
C ASN A 251 4.70 -28.72 -29.97
N SER A 252 4.24 -29.87 -30.49
CA SER A 252 5.11 -30.90 -31.08
C SER A 252 6.42 -31.27 -30.37
N ASP A 253 6.36 -31.60 -29.08
CA ASP A 253 7.39 -32.50 -28.49
C ASP A 253 6.73 -33.80 -28.01
N GLU A 254 6.65 -34.76 -28.94
CA GLU A 254 6.42 -36.18 -28.65
C GLU A 254 7.61 -36.75 -27.87
N ASN A 255 7.62 -36.58 -26.54
CA ASN A 255 8.33 -37.53 -25.69
C ASN A 255 7.36 -38.65 -25.28
N LYS A 256 7.45 -39.74 -26.03
CA LYS A 256 6.75 -41.00 -25.78
C LYS A 256 7.18 -41.58 -24.43
N GLY A 257 6.19 -41.92 -23.59
CA GLY A 257 6.40 -42.81 -22.45
C GLY A 257 6.23 -42.18 -21.07
N GLN A 258 5.11 -41.51 -20.82
CA GLN A 258 4.42 -41.44 -19.53
C GLN A 258 3.14 -40.62 -19.75
N GLN A 259 1.97 -41.17 -19.38
CA GLN A 259 0.70 -40.45 -19.43
C GLN A 259 0.75 -39.25 -18.46
N LYS A 260 1.31 -38.13 -18.91
CA LYS A 260 1.20 -36.85 -18.20
C LYS A 260 -0.22 -36.34 -18.39
N VAL A 261 -0.89 -36.02 -17.29
CA VAL A 261 -2.17 -35.30 -17.27
C VAL A 261 -1.94 -33.88 -17.81
N GLN A 262 -1.75 -33.75 -19.12
CA GLN A 262 -1.71 -32.48 -19.84
C GLN A 262 -3.13 -31.96 -20.03
N GLN A 263 -3.81 -31.62 -18.94
CA GLN A 263 -4.98 -30.76 -19.01
C GLN A 263 -4.53 -29.36 -18.57
N LYS A 264 -3.92 -28.62 -19.52
CA LYS A 264 -3.59 -27.21 -19.37
C LYS A 264 -4.90 -26.44 -19.11
N SER A 265 -4.99 -25.68 -18.03
CA SER A 265 -6.11 -24.77 -17.81
C SER A 265 -6.04 -23.65 -18.86
N SER A 266 -7.17 -23.38 -19.51
CA SER A 266 -7.31 -22.18 -20.35
C SER A 266 -7.10 -20.96 -19.47
N TRP A 267 -6.30 -19.99 -19.93
CA TRP A 267 -6.06 -18.76 -19.19
C TRP A 267 -7.37 -18.06 -18.79
N THR A 268 -7.40 -17.47 -17.59
CA THR A 268 -8.51 -16.68 -17.07
C THR A 268 -8.01 -15.37 -16.48
N GLN A 269 -8.82 -14.31 -16.53
CA GLN A 269 -8.49 -13.04 -15.87
C GLN A 269 -8.40 -13.17 -14.34
N ARG A 270 -9.15 -14.09 -13.74
CA ARG A 270 -9.10 -14.33 -12.30
C ARG A 270 -7.75 -14.97 -11.93
N LEU A 271 -7.05 -14.35 -10.98
CA LEU A 271 -5.83 -14.90 -10.42
C LEU A 271 -6.16 -16.14 -9.56
N PRO A 272 -5.44 -17.27 -9.73
CA PRO A 272 -5.67 -18.47 -8.91
C PRO A 272 -5.48 -18.22 -7.41
N PHE A 273 -6.31 -18.85 -6.57
CA PHE A 273 -6.28 -18.62 -5.11
C PHE A 273 -4.99 -19.06 -4.41
N VAL A 274 -4.12 -19.86 -5.07
CA VAL A 274 -2.83 -20.28 -4.51
C VAL A 274 -1.98 -19.08 -4.08
N TRP A 275 -2.10 -17.94 -4.78
CA TRP A 275 -1.33 -16.74 -4.46
C TRP A 275 -1.69 -16.13 -3.10
N ASP A 276 -2.92 -16.33 -2.61
CA ASP A 276 -3.30 -15.95 -1.24
C ASP A 276 -2.53 -16.76 -0.20
N LEU A 277 -2.39 -18.07 -0.45
CA LEU A 277 -1.67 -18.99 0.44
C LEU A 277 -0.16 -18.74 0.39
N VAL A 278 0.38 -18.45 -0.80
CA VAL A 278 1.81 -18.11 -0.98
C VAL A 278 2.15 -16.84 -0.22
N LEU A 279 1.36 -15.78 -0.38
CA LEU A 279 1.57 -14.51 0.31
C LEU A 279 1.57 -14.71 1.84
N HIS A 280 0.55 -15.39 2.37
CA HIS A 280 0.45 -15.68 3.81
C HIS A 280 1.69 -16.40 4.34
N ASN A 281 2.12 -17.47 3.68
CA ASN A 281 3.24 -18.31 4.13
C ASN A 281 4.61 -17.63 3.97
N LEU A 282 4.76 -16.67 3.06
CA LEU A 282 5.98 -15.87 2.92
C LEU A 282 6.06 -14.80 4.02
N ILE A 283 4.95 -14.14 4.33
CA ILE A 283 4.89 -13.13 5.41
C ILE A 283 5.14 -13.79 6.78
N GLU A 284 4.44 -14.88 7.08
CA GLU A 284 4.57 -15.62 8.35
C GLU A 284 6.01 -16.06 8.63
N SER A 285 6.68 -16.59 7.60
CA SER A 285 8.08 -17.01 7.72
C SER A 285 9.05 -15.85 8.01
N THR A 286 8.72 -14.63 7.59
CA THR A 286 9.56 -13.45 7.85
C THR A 286 9.47 -13.03 9.32
N LEU A 287 8.26 -13.08 9.91
CA LEU A 287 8.01 -12.76 11.32
C LEU A 287 8.72 -13.75 12.26
N GLU A 288 8.73 -15.05 11.92
CA GLU A 288 9.46 -16.08 12.67
C GLU A 288 10.99 -15.85 12.65
N THR A 289 11.54 -15.40 11.52
CA THR A 289 12.98 -15.09 11.44
C THR A 289 13.38 -13.83 12.21
N GLU A 290 12.52 -12.81 12.28
CA GLU A 290 12.79 -11.56 13.01
C GLU A 290 12.74 -11.74 14.54
N THR A 291 11.80 -12.54 15.04
CA THR A 291 11.68 -12.89 16.46
C THR A 291 12.91 -13.65 16.97
N LEU A 292 13.38 -14.66 16.22
CA LEU A 292 14.61 -15.41 16.53
C LEU A 292 15.90 -14.57 16.40
N GLY A 293 15.90 -13.52 15.56
CA GLY A 293 17.01 -12.59 15.37
C GLY A 293 17.19 -11.61 16.52
N ASN A 294 16.10 -11.14 17.13
CA ASN A 294 16.12 -10.21 18.25
C ASN A 294 16.56 -10.85 19.58
N ASP A 295 16.25 -12.14 19.80
CA ASP A 295 16.74 -12.88 20.97
C ASP A 295 18.26 -13.09 20.94
N LYS A 296 18.85 -13.23 19.75
CA LYS A 296 20.31 -13.36 19.58
C LYS A 296 21.07 -12.04 19.76
N LYS A 297 20.42 -10.88 19.61
CA LYS A 297 21.05 -9.56 19.84
C LYS A 297 21.11 -9.13 21.31
N ARG A 298 20.33 -9.76 22.20
CA ARG A 298 20.39 -9.52 23.66
C ARG A 298 21.48 -10.32 24.40
N SER A 299 22.19 -11.24 23.72
CA SER A 299 23.23 -12.09 24.32
C SER A 299 24.62 -11.85 23.71
N ARG A 300 25.11 -10.60 23.74
CA ARG A 300 26.53 -10.32 23.46
C ARG A 300 27.11 -9.27 24.39
N THR A 301 27.31 -9.67 25.64
CA THR A 301 28.40 -9.17 26.48
C THR A 301 29.04 -10.31 27.26
N SER A 302 30.38 -10.36 27.18
CA SER A 302 31.35 -11.12 27.99
C SER A 302 31.85 -12.51 27.52
N SER A 303 33.13 -12.44 27.12
CA SER A 303 34.24 -13.37 27.42
C SER A 303 34.53 -14.58 26.52
N LYS A 304 35.83 -14.66 26.18
CA LYS A 304 36.55 -15.69 25.44
C LYS A 304 36.64 -16.99 26.24
N SER A 305 36.44 -18.14 25.60
CA SER A 305 37.43 -19.23 25.52
C SER A 305 36.86 -20.49 24.84
N SER A 306 37.77 -21.25 24.26
CA SER A 306 37.66 -22.43 23.41
C SER A 306 36.89 -23.64 23.96
N LYS A 307 36.03 -24.27 23.13
CA LYS A 307 36.09 -25.71 22.79
C LYS A 307 35.07 -26.09 21.71
N LYS A 308 35.56 -26.76 20.66
CA LYS A 308 34.78 -27.52 19.66
C LYS A 308 33.72 -28.39 20.36
N ARG A 309 32.44 -28.08 20.14
CA ARG A 309 31.32 -29.00 20.39
C ARG A 309 30.57 -29.17 19.08
N LYS A 310 30.31 -30.43 18.71
CA LYS A 310 29.51 -30.85 17.56
C LYS A 310 28.17 -30.11 17.60
N VAL A 311 27.80 -29.54 16.45
CA VAL A 311 26.50 -28.90 16.22
C VAL A 311 25.48 -30.04 16.08
N ASP A 312 24.49 -30.05 16.97
CA ASP A 312 23.31 -30.90 16.82
C ASP A 312 22.48 -30.44 15.61
N GLU A 313 22.09 -31.40 14.78
CA GLU A 313 21.58 -31.27 13.42
C GLU A 313 20.08 -30.87 13.33
N HIS A 314 19.53 -30.21 14.35
CA HIS A 314 18.08 -29.91 14.45
C HIS A 314 17.71 -28.42 14.47
N THR A 315 18.66 -27.50 14.22
CA THR A 315 18.40 -26.05 14.16
C THR A 315 18.64 -25.41 12.78
N SER A 316 18.78 -26.22 11.73
CA SER A 316 19.16 -25.80 10.36
C SER A 316 17.99 -25.54 9.38
N THR A 317 16.73 -25.63 9.81
CA THR A 317 15.57 -25.52 8.91
C THR A 317 15.21 -24.08 8.52
N SER A 318 15.51 -23.06 9.33
CA SER A 318 15.14 -21.67 9.01
C SER A 318 16.07 -20.99 7.98
N THR A 319 17.30 -21.49 7.78
CA THR A 319 18.25 -20.87 6.83
C THR A 319 18.09 -21.34 5.38
N ASN A 320 17.30 -22.39 5.14
CA ASN A 320 17.12 -23.01 3.82
C ASN A 320 15.76 -22.73 3.17
N ARG A 321 14.93 -21.86 3.76
CA ARG A 321 13.63 -21.44 3.20
C ARG A 321 13.80 -20.23 2.27
N ILE A 322 12.98 -20.14 1.22
CA ILE A 322 12.95 -19.04 0.26
C ILE A 322 12.47 -17.76 0.98
N THR A 323 13.24 -16.68 0.84
CA THR A 323 12.86 -15.35 1.32
C THR A 323 11.89 -14.66 0.35
N LEU A 324 11.15 -13.64 0.80
CA LEU A 324 10.29 -12.84 -0.08
C LEU A 324 11.05 -12.25 -1.27
N ASN A 325 12.29 -11.80 -1.06
CA ASN A 325 13.14 -11.25 -2.12
C ASN A 325 13.50 -12.30 -3.18
N GLU A 326 14.04 -13.44 -2.75
CA GLU A 326 14.36 -14.55 -3.66
C GLU A 326 13.10 -15.02 -4.43
N PHE A 327 11.96 -15.12 -3.75
CA PHE A 327 10.68 -15.47 -4.35
C PHE A 327 10.26 -14.43 -5.40
N TRP A 328 10.21 -13.15 -5.04
CA TRP A 328 9.72 -12.09 -5.91
C TRP A 328 10.56 -11.97 -7.18
N THR A 329 11.89 -11.96 -7.04
CA THR A 329 12.79 -11.85 -8.19
C THR A 329 12.56 -12.98 -9.19
N VAL A 330 12.58 -14.24 -8.75
CA VAL A 330 12.55 -15.38 -9.69
C VAL A 330 11.13 -15.75 -10.12
N VAL A 331 10.17 -15.77 -9.18
CA VAL A 331 8.81 -16.28 -9.41
C VAL A 331 7.88 -15.19 -9.96
N VAL A 332 8.16 -13.91 -9.72
CA VAL A 332 7.29 -12.81 -10.19
C VAL A 332 7.99 -11.97 -11.24
N ASP A 333 9.11 -11.32 -10.90
CA ASP A 333 9.77 -10.35 -11.79
C ASP A 333 10.29 -11.01 -13.08
N GLU A 334 11.12 -12.04 -12.95
CA GLU A 334 11.69 -12.77 -14.09
C GLU A 334 10.63 -13.63 -14.82
N ALA A 335 9.70 -14.22 -14.08
CA ALA A 335 8.73 -15.14 -14.66
C ALA A 335 7.59 -14.43 -15.43
N PHE A 336 7.05 -13.33 -14.88
CA PHE A 336 5.88 -12.63 -15.41
C PHE A 336 6.22 -11.32 -16.12
N PHE A 337 7.33 -10.65 -15.77
CA PHE A 337 7.70 -9.35 -16.35
C PHE A 337 8.91 -9.36 -17.28
N SER A 338 9.50 -10.53 -17.58
CA SER A 338 10.53 -10.61 -18.63
C SER A 338 10.07 -10.01 -19.96
N ASP A 339 11.03 -9.56 -20.77
CA ASP A 339 10.74 -8.98 -22.09
C ASP A 339 9.95 -9.93 -23.00
N LYS A 340 10.20 -11.24 -22.85
CA LYS A 340 9.52 -12.33 -23.60
C LYS A 340 8.17 -12.75 -23.00
N SER A 341 7.74 -12.17 -21.88
CA SER A 341 6.47 -12.53 -21.25
C SER A 341 5.28 -11.99 -22.03
N SER A 342 4.27 -12.85 -22.25
CA SER A 342 3.04 -12.50 -22.95
C SER A 342 2.21 -11.46 -22.17
N PRO A 343 1.27 -10.75 -22.84
CA PRO A 343 0.38 -9.81 -22.17
C PRO A 343 -0.44 -10.45 -21.03
N GLU A 344 -0.90 -11.68 -21.21
CA GLU A 344 -1.68 -12.45 -20.22
C GLU A 344 -0.86 -12.72 -18.96
N ARG A 345 0.43 -13.06 -19.12
CA ARG A 345 1.35 -13.23 -18.00
C ARG A 345 1.60 -11.89 -17.30
N LYS A 346 1.92 -10.84 -18.04
CA LYS A 346 2.12 -9.49 -17.46
C LYS A 346 0.86 -9.01 -16.72
N TYR A 347 -0.33 -9.32 -17.23
CA TYR A 347 -1.60 -9.05 -16.54
C TYR A 347 -1.69 -9.75 -15.19
N TRP A 348 -1.43 -11.06 -15.11
CA TRP A 348 -1.35 -11.77 -13.83
C TRP A 348 -0.25 -11.21 -12.93
N GLY A 349 0.90 -10.83 -13.49
CA GLY A 349 1.97 -10.16 -12.75
C GLY A 349 1.47 -8.90 -12.04
N PHE A 350 0.66 -8.06 -12.72
CA PHE A 350 0.06 -6.89 -12.10
C PHE A 350 -0.95 -7.25 -11.00
N GLU A 351 -1.80 -8.27 -11.20
CA GLU A 351 -2.73 -8.75 -10.16
C GLU A 351 -1.98 -9.29 -8.94
N ILE A 352 -0.89 -10.02 -9.15
CA ILE A 352 0.01 -10.51 -8.08
C ILE A 352 0.61 -9.32 -7.34
N PHE A 353 1.12 -8.32 -8.05
CA PHE A 353 1.65 -7.10 -7.43
C PHE A 353 0.60 -6.39 -6.57
N CYS A 354 -0.61 -6.17 -7.10
CA CYS A 354 -1.68 -5.54 -6.32
C CYS A 354 -2.00 -6.33 -5.04
N LYS A 355 -2.01 -7.66 -5.11
CA LYS A 355 -2.22 -8.50 -3.93
C LYS A 355 -1.08 -8.37 -2.91
N PHE A 356 0.17 -8.39 -3.36
CA PHE A 356 1.34 -8.38 -2.49
C PHE A 356 1.58 -7.00 -1.85
N VAL A 357 1.44 -5.90 -2.61
CA VAL A 357 1.70 -4.54 -2.10
C VAL A 357 0.76 -4.16 -0.96
N ALA A 358 -0.48 -4.64 -0.97
CA ALA A 358 -1.43 -4.49 0.12
C ALA A 358 -1.06 -5.34 1.35
N GLY A 359 -0.56 -6.56 1.15
CA GLY A 359 -0.34 -7.54 2.21
C GLY A 359 0.99 -7.43 2.96
N VAL A 360 2.06 -6.93 2.35
CA VAL A 360 3.40 -6.86 2.97
C VAL A 360 3.55 -5.67 3.91
N ASN A 361 4.54 -5.71 4.82
CA ASN A 361 4.88 -4.60 5.71
C ASN A 361 5.74 -3.53 5.01
N ALA A 362 5.97 -2.39 5.66
CA ALA A 362 6.72 -1.26 5.07
C ALA A 362 8.18 -1.59 4.69
N GLU A 363 8.82 -2.49 5.43
CA GLU A 363 10.22 -2.89 5.21
C GLU A 363 10.38 -3.83 4.01
N GLN A 364 9.35 -4.65 3.75
CA GLN A 364 9.31 -5.60 2.64
C GLN A 364 8.94 -4.96 1.30
N LEU A 365 8.25 -3.80 1.31
CA LEU A 365 7.73 -3.13 0.11
C LEU A 365 8.76 -2.93 -1.00
N PRO A 366 9.99 -2.44 -0.75
CA PRO A 366 10.97 -2.22 -1.81
C PRO A 366 11.20 -3.45 -2.69
N THR A 367 11.17 -4.64 -2.10
CA THR A 367 11.31 -5.93 -2.80
C THR A 367 10.36 -6.06 -3.99
N LEU A 368 9.14 -5.52 -3.88
CA LEU A 368 8.10 -5.66 -4.90
C LEU A 368 8.29 -4.73 -6.10
N PHE A 369 9.03 -3.63 -5.93
CA PHE A 369 9.30 -2.64 -6.97
C PHE A 369 10.55 -3.04 -7.77
N SER A 370 10.53 -4.24 -8.33
CA SER A 370 11.66 -4.84 -9.03
C SER A 370 11.86 -4.25 -10.45
N PRO A 371 13.07 -4.36 -11.03
CA PRO A 371 13.40 -3.66 -12.28
C PRO A 371 12.52 -4.01 -13.48
N ASN A 372 12.15 -5.27 -13.69
CA ASN A 372 11.31 -5.64 -14.85
C ASN A 372 9.86 -5.21 -14.64
N PHE A 373 9.34 -5.37 -13.42
CA PHE A 373 8.04 -4.82 -13.02
C PHE A 373 7.98 -3.31 -13.25
N MET A 374 8.93 -2.54 -12.72
CA MET A 374 8.95 -1.08 -12.83
C MET A 374 9.03 -0.63 -14.29
N ARG A 375 9.92 -1.25 -15.09
CA ARG A 375 10.00 -1.00 -16.54
C ARG A 375 8.68 -1.30 -17.22
N CYS A 376 8.02 -2.40 -16.89
CA CYS A 376 6.73 -2.78 -17.45
C CYS A 376 5.62 -1.81 -17.04
N LEU A 377 5.55 -1.41 -15.77
CA LEU A 377 4.59 -0.46 -15.22
C LEU A 377 4.72 0.91 -15.89
N ILE A 378 5.93 1.46 -15.96
CA ILE A 378 6.21 2.75 -16.59
C ILE A 378 5.85 2.70 -18.07
N ASN A 379 6.26 1.63 -18.76
CA ASN A 379 5.90 1.44 -20.15
C ASN A 379 4.38 1.37 -20.33
N GLN A 380 3.70 0.43 -19.70
CA GLN A 380 2.28 0.21 -19.98
C GLN A 380 1.40 1.40 -19.57
N SER A 381 1.79 2.19 -18.57
CA SER A 381 1.06 3.40 -18.15
C SER A 381 1.21 4.59 -19.13
N ALA A 382 2.36 4.76 -19.78
CA ALA A 382 2.69 5.97 -20.55
C ALA A 382 1.75 6.33 -21.72
N HIS A 383 1.04 5.34 -22.30
CA HIS A 383 0.12 5.58 -23.42
C HIS A 383 -1.13 4.71 -23.34
N SER A 384 -2.29 5.32 -23.56
CA SER A 384 -3.60 4.69 -23.43
C SER A 384 -3.92 3.62 -24.48
N ASN A 385 -3.17 3.60 -25.60
CA ASN A 385 -3.33 2.60 -26.65
C ASN A 385 -2.59 1.28 -26.35
N ARG A 386 -1.78 1.21 -25.28
CA ARG A 386 -1.08 -0.02 -24.91
C ARG A 386 -2.05 -1.03 -24.32
N LEU A 387 -1.90 -2.30 -24.69
CA LEU A 387 -2.83 -3.38 -24.34
C LEU A 387 -3.09 -3.49 -22.83
N LEU A 388 -2.06 -3.30 -22.00
CA LEU A 388 -2.16 -3.42 -20.54
C LEU A 388 -2.31 -2.07 -19.83
N HIS A 389 -2.59 -0.99 -20.56
CA HIS A 389 -2.69 0.35 -19.98
C HIS A 389 -3.67 0.40 -18.81
N LYS A 390 -4.89 -0.14 -18.99
CA LYS A 390 -5.91 -0.18 -17.91
C LYS A 390 -5.40 -0.89 -16.66
N MET A 391 -4.65 -1.97 -16.82
CA MET A 391 -4.12 -2.74 -15.69
C MET A 391 -2.94 -2.03 -15.01
N ALA A 392 -2.07 -1.38 -15.78
CA ALA A 392 -1.00 -0.55 -15.25
C ALA A 392 -1.56 0.66 -14.47
N SER A 393 -2.55 1.37 -15.03
CA SER A 393 -3.23 2.47 -14.35
C SER A 393 -3.91 2.01 -13.06
N ARG A 394 -4.62 0.89 -13.08
CA ARG A 394 -5.19 0.29 -11.85
C ARG A 394 -4.12 -0.06 -10.82
N SER A 395 -2.94 -0.51 -11.26
CA SER A 395 -1.83 -0.81 -10.34
C SER A 395 -1.28 0.47 -9.70
N LEU A 396 -1.20 1.57 -10.44
CA LEU A 396 -0.84 2.89 -9.92
C LEU A 396 -1.89 3.42 -8.94
N ASP A 397 -3.19 3.24 -9.23
CA ASP A 397 -4.28 3.59 -8.32
C ASP A 397 -4.22 2.76 -7.02
N HIS A 398 -3.82 1.49 -7.12
CA HIS A 398 -3.65 0.66 -5.94
C HIS A 398 -2.42 1.07 -5.10
N ILE A 399 -1.33 1.49 -5.76
CA ILE A 399 -0.16 2.07 -5.08
C ILE A 399 -0.55 3.31 -4.29
N THR A 400 -1.37 4.21 -4.86
CA THR A 400 -1.82 5.41 -4.15
C THR A 400 -2.79 5.08 -3.01
N ASP A 401 -3.65 4.06 -3.19
CA ASP A 401 -4.56 3.59 -2.14
C ASP A 401 -3.80 2.99 -0.94
N VAL A 402 -2.82 2.12 -1.18
CA VAL A 402 -1.95 1.59 -0.12
C VAL A 402 -1.13 2.69 0.57
N SER A 403 -0.78 3.76 -0.16
CA SER A 403 -0.06 4.91 0.39
C SER A 403 -0.91 5.83 1.28
N LYS A 404 -2.19 5.51 1.50
CA LYS A 404 -2.97 6.11 2.60
C LYS A 404 -2.49 5.64 3.97
N ASP A 405 -1.82 4.48 4.03
CA ASP A 405 -1.01 4.08 5.18
C ASP A 405 0.30 4.88 5.17
N LEU A 406 0.41 5.82 6.11
CA LEU A 406 1.53 6.75 6.21
C LEU A 406 2.86 6.07 6.57
N PHE A 407 2.85 4.84 7.08
CA PHE A 407 4.07 4.07 7.32
C PHE A 407 4.58 3.37 6.06
N LYS A 408 3.70 3.02 5.13
CA LYS A 408 4.05 2.39 3.85
C LYS A 408 4.45 3.41 2.78
N ALA A 409 3.81 4.58 2.79
CA ALA A 409 3.96 5.59 1.76
C ALA A 409 5.42 6.04 1.50
N PRO A 410 6.29 6.26 2.51
CA PRO A 410 7.69 6.61 2.26
C PRO A 410 8.49 5.49 1.58
N SER A 411 8.29 4.22 1.96
CA SER A 411 8.93 3.08 1.29
C SER A 411 8.52 2.97 -0.17
N ILE A 412 7.23 3.16 -0.47
CA ILE A 412 6.70 3.19 -1.84
C ILE A 412 7.33 4.35 -2.62
N LEU A 413 7.31 5.56 -2.06
CA LEU A 413 7.87 6.75 -2.70
C LEU A 413 9.36 6.56 -3.03
N SER A 414 10.14 6.07 -2.05
CA SER A 414 11.55 5.77 -2.24
C SER A 414 11.77 4.77 -3.39
N SER A 415 10.94 3.73 -3.46
CA SER A 415 11.02 2.70 -4.50
C SER A 415 10.69 3.23 -5.90
N LEU A 416 9.66 4.09 -6.02
CA LEU A 416 9.28 4.70 -7.30
C LEU A 416 10.36 5.65 -7.86
N LEU A 417 11.09 6.33 -6.97
CA LEU A 417 12.13 7.31 -7.34
C LEU A 417 13.52 6.68 -7.51
N ASN A 418 13.71 5.41 -7.13
CA ASN A 418 15.01 4.75 -7.15
C ASN A 418 15.33 4.15 -8.53
N GLU A 419 16.30 4.74 -9.24
CA GLU A 419 16.73 4.32 -10.57
C GLU A 419 17.33 2.90 -10.59
N SER A 420 17.99 2.47 -9.50
CA SER A 420 18.54 1.10 -9.40
C SER A 420 17.44 0.02 -9.37
N MET A 421 16.21 0.41 -9.00
CA MET A 421 15.03 -0.45 -8.97
C MET A 421 14.17 -0.32 -10.23
N GLY A 422 14.64 0.46 -11.22
CA GLY A 422 13.89 0.75 -12.45
C GLY A 422 12.89 1.90 -12.33
N GLY A 423 12.88 2.61 -11.19
CA GLY A 423 12.14 3.85 -11.00
C GLY A 423 12.81 5.06 -11.64
N CYS A 424 12.24 6.26 -11.45
CA CYS A 424 12.83 7.51 -11.90
C CYS A 424 12.28 8.72 -11.15
N TRP A 425 13.08 9.79 -11.04
CA TRP A 425 12.67 11.02 -10.36
C TRP A 425 11.48 11.71 -11.06
N ASN A 426 11.39 11.62 -12.38
CA ASN A 426 10.33 12.19 -13.20
C ASN A 426 9.19 11.20 -13.46
N PHE A 427 8.93 10.28 -12.52
CA PHE A 427 7.96 9.19 -12.65
C PHE A 427 6.63 9.64 -13.26
N ASP A 428 5.97 10.61 -12.62
CA ASP A 428 4.67 11.16 -13.04
C ASP A 428 4.68 11.71 -14.48
N LEU A 429 5.80 12.27 -14.93
CA LEU A 429 5.94 12.78 -16.31
C LEU A 429 5.98 11.62 -17.31
N VAL A 430 6.74 10.57 -17.01
CA VAL A 430 6.94 9.42 -17.92
C VAL A 430 5.69 8.54 -17.96
N THR A 431 5.02 8.36 -16.83
CA THR A 431 3.76 7.59 -16.72
C THR A 431 2.53 8.39 -17.13
N LYS A 432 2.64 9.73 -17.22
CA LYS A 432 1.52 10.67 -17.39
C LYS A 432 0.45 10.52 -16.30
N THR A 433 0.91 10.35 -15.07
CA THR A 433 0.06 10.25 -13.88
C THR A 433 0.40 11.32 -12.85
N LYS A 434 -0.27 11.29 -11.70
CA LYS A 434 0.04 12.11 -10.53
C LYS A 434 0.35 11.22 -9.32
N THR A 435 0.97 10.07 -9.56
CA THR A 435 1.16 9.04 -8.54
C THR A 435 2.04 9.55 -7.40
N VAL A 436 3.18 10.17 -7.71
CA VAL A 436 4.09 10.74 -6.69
C VAL A 436 3.41 11.89 -5.96
N ASP A 437 2.73 12.78 -6.68
CA ASP A 437 1.96 13.87 -6.07
C ASP A 437 0.87 13.36 -5.12
N SER A 438 0.10 12.35 -5.56
CA SER A 438 -0.95 11.73 -4.74
C SER A 438 -0.38 11.09 -3.47
N ILE A 439 0.80 10.45 -3.55
CA ILE A 439 1.47 9.89 -2.36
C ILE A 439 1.88 11.00 -1.39
N ILE A 440 2.50 12.09 -1.88
CA ILE A 440 2.93 13.21 -1.01
C ILE A 440 1.72 13.88 -0.34
N THR A 441 0.59 13.95 -1.04
CA THR A 441 -0.65 14.57 -0.54
C THR A 441 -1.60 13.61 0.21
N SER A 442 -1.25 12.34 0.38
CA SER A 442 -2.13 11.31 0.98
C SER A 442 -2.52 11.59 2.43
N ILE A 443 -1.74 12.45 3.11
CA ILE A 443 -1.97 12.91 4.48
C ILE A 443 -3.23 13.75 4.68
N SER A 444 -3.80 14.32 3.60
CA SER A 444 -4.97 15.20 3.67
C SER A 444 -6.22 14.57 4.32
N THR A 445 -6.22 13.25 4.50
CA THR A 445 -7.30 12.49 5.14
C THR A 445 -6.97 11.96 6.54
N ASN A 446 -5.76 12.21 7.08
CA ASN A 446 -5.31 11.65 8.37
C ASN A 446 -5.33 12.72 9.48
N SER A 447 -5.94 12.39 10.62
CA SER A 447 -6.06 13.27 11.79
C SER A 447 -4.92 13.12 12.81
N ASP A 448 -4.07 12.10 12.69
CA ASP A 448 -2.94 11.87 13.60
C ASP A 448 -1.75 12.76 13.21
N ALA A 449 -1.56 13.84 13.98
CA ALA A 449 -0.48 14.80 13.79
C ALA A 449 0.92 14.17 13.91
N GLN A 450 1.12 13.16 14.75
CA GLN A 450 2.41 12.52 14.95
C GLN A 450 2.77 11.62 13.75
N ALA A 451 1.81 10.82 13.28
CA ALA A 451 1.98 10.02 12.06
C ALA A 451 2.27 10.90 10.84
N VAL A 452 1.54 12.01 10.68
CA VAL A 452 1.79 12.98 9.60
C VAL A 452 3.17 13.62 9.72
N SER A 453 3.62 13.98 10.93
CA SER A 453 4.96 14.53 11.14
C SER A 453 6.06 13.52 10.80
N HIS A 454 5.89 12.25 11.19
CA HIS A 454 6.85 11.20 10.86
C HIS A 454 6.93 10.99 9.35
N PHE A 455 5.79 10.84 8.68
CA PHE A 455 5.69 10.75 7.23
C PHE A 455 6.38 11.92 6.52
N ALA A 456 6.09 13.16 6.94
CA ALA A 456 6.67 14.35 6.32
C ALA A 456 8.21 14.41 6.49
N SER A 457 8.72 13.94 7.63
CA SER A 457 10.17 13.82 7.86
C SER A 457 10.81 12.80 6.92
N GLU A 458 10.21 11.62 6.76
CA GLU A 458 10.72 10.58 5.87
C GLU A 458 10.67 11.00 4.39
N VAL A 459 9.56 11.60 3.96
CA VAL A 459 9.44 12.16 2.60
C VAL A 459 10.49 13.25 2.37
N ARG A 460 10.73 14.14 3.35
CA ARG A 460 11.79 15.15 3.25
C ARG A 460 13.17 14.50 3.05
N ILE A 461 13.48 13.43 3.79
CA ILE A 461 14.77 12.71 3.67
C ILE A 461 14.91 12.12 2.26
N ILE A 462 13.88 11.45 1.76
CA ILE A 462 13.86 10.86 0.40
C ILE A 462 14.07 11.95 -0.66
N LEU A 463 13.33 13.05 -0.58
CA LEU A 463 13.47 14.18 -1.50
C LEU A 463 14.86 14.83 -1.43
N ASN A 464 15.40 14.99 -0.22
CA ASN A 464 16.76 15.54 -0.04
C ASN A 464 17.81 14.63 -0.66
N ALA A 465 17.68 13.31 -0.53
CA ALA A 465 18.59 12.36 -1.18
C ALA A 465 18.57 12.52 -2.72
N GLN A 466 17.39 12.75 -3.32
CA GLN A 466 17.28 13.03 -4.76
C GLN A 466 17.95 14.36 -5.15
N PHE A 467 17.86 15.39 -4.30
CA PHE A 467 18.52 16.67 -4.55
C PHE A 467 20.05 16.54 -4.48
N GLU A 468 20.57 15.88 -3.46
CA GLU A 468 22.02 15.71 -3.25
C GLU A 468 22.65 14.79 -4.30
N ASP A 469 21.93 13.75 -4.76
CA ASP A 469 22.34 12.91 -5.90
C ASP A 469 22.52 13.74 -7.18
N ALA A 470 21.58 14.66 -7.43
CA ALA A 470 21.68 15.57 -8.56
C ALA A 470 22.89 16.52 -8.43
N VAL A 471 23.14 17.07 -7.24
CA VAL A 471 24.33 17.91 -6.94
C VAL A 471 25.64 17.16 -7.21
N GLN A 472 25.69 15.86 -6.95
CA GLN A 472 26.89 15.05 -7.16
C GLN A 472 27.13 14.69 -8.63
N THR A 473 26.13 14.83 -9.49
CA THR A 473 26.23 14.53 -10.93
C THR A 473 27.00 15.64 -11.65
N GLN A 474 28.27 15.38 -12.00
CA GLN A 474 29.16 16.33 -12.68
C GLN A 474 29.35 16.06 -14.19
N GLU A 475 28.67 15.06 -14.75
CA GLU A 475 28.76 14.73 -16.16
C GLU A 475 28.08 15.82 -17.04
N PRO A 476 28.80 16.44 -18.01
CA PRO A 476 28.28 17.55 -18.80
C PRO A 476 26.94 17.26 -19.50
N GLU A 477 26.78 16.05 -20.02
CA GLU A 477 25.56 15.62 -20.73
C GLU A 477 24.34 15.49 -19.79
N LEU A 478 24.58 15.29 -18.49
CA LEU A 478 23.53 15.09 -17.48
C LEU A 478 23.21 16.35 -16.68
N LEU A 479 23.97 17.44 -16.83
CA LEU A 479 23.77 18.68 -16.06
C LEU A 479 22.34 19.23 -16.18
N LYS A 480 21.76 19.24 -17.38
CA LYS A 480 20.38 19.70 -17.59
C LYS A 480 19.34 18.81 -16.90
N ARG A 481 19.59 17.49 -16.88
CA ARG A 481 18.76 16.52 -16.16
C ARG A 481 18.89 16.72 -14.65
N SER A 482 20.11 16.94 -14.15
CA SER A 482 20.39 17.24 -12.76
C SER A 482 19.66 18.50 -12.30
N GLU A 483 19.76 19.61 -13.05
CA GLU A 483 19.03 20.85 -12.77
C GLU A 483 17.51 20.62 -12.73
N SER A 484 16.97 19.83 -13.68
CA SER A 484 15.54 19.51 -13.72
C SER A 484 15.11 18.67 -12.50
N LYS A 485 15.94 17.72 -12.07
CA LYS A 485 15.72 16.90 -10.87
C LYS A 485 15.75 17.75 -9.61
N GLN A 486 16.70 18.69 -9.49
CA GLN A 486 16.77 19.64 -8.39
C GLN A 486 15.51 20.49 -8.32
N LYS A 487 15.12 21.15 -9.42
CA LYS A 487 13.89 21.97 -9.50
C LYS A 487 12.65 21.17 -9.12
N TRP A 488 12.54 19.93 -9.60
CA TRP A 488 11.45 19.03 -9.24
C TRP A 488 11.38 18.74 -7.74
N VAL A 489 12.53 18.52 -7.06
CA VAL A 489 12.55 18.36 -5.60
C VAL A 489 12.02 19.62 -4.90
N LEU A 490 12.42 20.81 -5.36
CA LEU A 490 11.96 22.07 -4.76
C LEU A 490 10.43 22.22 -4.89
N ASP A 491 9.85 21.77 -6.00
CA ASP A 491 8.40 21.71 -6.19
C ASP A 491 7.73 20.75 -5.21
N LYS A 492 8.36 19.59 -4.97
CA LYS A 492 7.83 18.60 -4.00
C LYS A 492 7.93 19.07 -2.56
N TYR A 493 8.94 19.87 -2.19
CA TYR A 493 8.97 20.52 -0.88
C TYR A 493 7.79 21.47 -0.69
N LEU A 494 7.49 22.31 -1.68
CA LEU A 494 6.33 23.20 -1.62
C LEU A 494 5.01 22.39 -1.52
N LEU A 495 4.88 21.30 -2.30
CA LEU A 495 3.72 20.42 -2.23
C LEU A 495 3.55 19.81 -0.84
N LEU A 496 4.63 19.28 -0.26
CA LEU A 496 4.63 18.70 1.08
C LEU A 496 4.21 19.72 2.14
N ILE A 497 4.77 20.93 2.13
CA ILE A 497 4.39 22.01 3.05
C ILE A 497 2.90 22.35 2.92
N ARG A 498 2.40 22.51 1.69
CA ARG A 498 0.97 22.80 1.45
C ARG A 498 0.07 21.71 2.03
N SER A 499 0.43 20.45 1.84
CA SER A 499 -0.35 19.31 2.33
C SER A 499 -0.29 19.12 3.86
N THR A 500 0.78 19.59 4.51
CA THR A 500 1.03 19.40 5.95
C THR A 500 0.71 20.63 6.81
N LYS A 501 0.18 21.71 6.24
CA LYS A 501 0.03 23.03 6.89
C LYS A 501 -0.59 22.97 8.30
N GLN A 502 -1.61 22.13 8.50
CA GLN A 502 -2.29 21.99 9.80
C GLN A 502 -1.39 21.37 10.88
N THR A 503 -0.56 20.39 10.50
CA THR A 503 0.36 19.68 11.40
C THR A 503 1.58 20.52 11.76
N ILE A 504 2.01 21.42 10.87
CA ILE A 504 3.21 22.23 11.08
C ILE A 504 3.12 23.05 12.37
N ALA A 505 1.94 23.55 12.76
CA ALA A 505 1.79 24.32 14.00
C ALA A 505 2.28 23.55 15.25
N SER A 506 2.03 22.24 15.33
CA SER A 506 2.44 21.38 16.45
C SER A 506 3.81 20.73 16.23
N HIS A 507 4.15 20.40 14.98
CA HIS A 507 5.38 19.68 14.60
C HIS A 507 6.15 20.42 13.50
N GLN A 508 7.01 21.35 13.91
CA GLN A 508 7.66 22.32 13.00
C GLN A 508 8.95 21.81 12.35
N GLN A 509 9.59 20.78 12.92
CA GLN A 509 10.97 20.42 12.62
C GLN A 509 11.22 20.14 11.13
N PHE A 510 10.39 19.32 10.49
CA PHE A 510 10.58 19.00 9.07
C PHE A 510 10.45 20.23 8.17
N ALA A 511 9.55 21.17 8.49
CA ALA A 511 9.36 22.41 7.76
C ALA A 511 10.52 23.38 7.97
N GLU A 512 11.05 23.47 9.20
CA GLU A 512 12.28 24.21 9.47
C GLU A 512 13.46 23.68 8.66
N ASP A 513 13.61 22.35 8.60
CA ASP A 513 14.72 21.73 7.89
C ASP A 513 14.61 21.90 6.37
N ILE A 514 13.39 21.91 5.82
CA ILE A 514 13.13 22.26 4.41
C ILE A 514 13.56 23.72 4.14
N LEU A 515 13.14 24.67 4.98
CA LEU A 515 13.52 26.08 4.82
C LEU A 515 15.03 26.28 4.95
N LYS A 516 15.68 25.63 5.93
CA LYS A 516 17.15 25.68 6.07
C LYS A 516 17.86 25.14 4.84
N GLN A 517 17.39 24.02 4.27
CA GLN A 517 17.96 23.47 3.04
C GLN A 517 17.77 24.42 1.85
N LEU A 518 16.60 25.04 1.72
CA LEU A 518 16.33 26.04 0.68
C LEU A 518 17.20 27.28 0.83
N VAL A 519 17.30 27.85 2.03
CA VAL A 519 18.14 29.03 2.32
C VAL A 519 19.60 28.74 2.03
N LYS A 520 20.11 27.57 2.46
CA LYS A 520 21.47 27.12 2.14
C LYS A 520 21.69 27.16 0.62
N ASN A 521 20.82 26.50 -0.14
CA ASN A 521 20.96 26.41 -1.60
C ASN A 521 20.49 27.66 -2.37
N ALA A 522 19.91 28.66 -1.72
CA ALA A 522 19.45 29.90 -2.33
C ALA A 522 20.52 31.00 -2.30
N PHE A 523 21.34 31.00 -1.24
CA PHE A 523 22.26 32.11 -0.94
C PHE A 523 23.71 31.66 -0.73
N PHE A 524 23.97 30.36 -0.59
CA PHE A 524 25.30 29.84 -0.28
C PHE A 524 25.71 28.71 -1.22
N GLU A 525 27.03 28.55 -1.35
CA GLU A 525 27.68 27.35 -1.86
C GLU A 525 28.67 26.82 -0.84
N LYS A 526 29.06 25.56 -1.01
CA LYS A 526 30.14 24.98 -0.18
C LYS A 526 31.48 25.54 -0.67
N GLU A 527 32.32 25.96 0.27
CA GLU A 527 33.63 26.53 -0.08
C GLU A 527 34.43 25.57 -0.98
N GLY A 528 34.94 26.09 -2.11
CA GLY A 528 35.74 25.33 -3.07
C GLY A 528 34.96 24.31 -3.93
N LYS A 529 33.63 24.30 -3.89
CA LYS A 529 32.82 23.41 -4.75
C LYS A 529 31.51 24.08 -5.19
N THR A 530 31.38 24.31 -6.49
CA THR A 530 30.10 24.69 -7.11
C THR A 530 29.12 23.54 -6.96
N THR A 531 28.02 23.78 -6.25
CA THR A 531 27.04 22.74 -5.90
C THR A 531 25.80 22.78 -6.78
N THR A 532 25.51 23.92 -7.38
CA THR A 532 24.21 24.20 -8.00
C THR A 532 24.36 25.24 -9.11
N SER A 533 23.46 25.27 -10.08
CA SER A 533 23.45 26.31 -11.11
C SER A 533 22.72 27.58 -10.63
N ASP A 534 23.03 28.74 -11.21
CA ASP A 534 22.33 30.01 -10.94
C ASP A 534 20.80 29.88 -11.11
N ALA A 535 20.38 29.09 -12.09
CA ALA A 535 18.96 28.83 -12.31
C ALA A 535 18.31 28.06 -11.15
N VAL A 536 19.03 27.13 -10.52
CA VAL A 536 18.59 26.41 -9.32
C VAL A 536 18.61 27.33 -8.11
N HIS A 537 19.66 28.14 -7.92
CA HIS A 537 19.73 29.15 -6.85
C HIS A 537 18.53 30.10 -6.88
N LYS A 538 18.20 30.64 -8.06
CA LYS A 538 17.02 31.48 -8.25
C LYS A 538 15.71 30.73 -7.96
N THR A 539 15.61 29.47 -8.38
CA THR A 539 14.42 28.64 -8.07
C THR A 539 14.30 28.39 -6.56
N CYS A 540 15.41 28.18 -5.85
CA CYS A 540 15.42 28.08 -4.38
C CYS A 540 14.89 29.37 -3.74
N GLN A 541 15.33 30.55 -4.18
CA GLN A 541 14.83 31.84 -3.69
C GLN A 541 13.31 32.00 -3.92
N GLU A 542 12.83 31.67 -5.11
CA GLU A 542 11.38 31.66 -5.42
C GLU A 542 10.60 30.69 -4.52
N ARG A 543 11.19 29.53 -4.20
CA ARG A 543 10.58 28.51 -3.32
C ARG A 543 10.65 28.88 -1.84
N VAL A 544 11.68 29.61 -1.39
CA VAL A 544 11.69 30.26 -0.06
C VAL A 544 10.47 31.18 0.06
N ASN A 545 10.27 32.08 -0.89
CA ASN A 545 9.10 32.98 -0.89
C ASN A 545 7.77 32.23 -0.95
N SER A 546 7.68 31.20 -1.78
CA SER A 546 6.46 30.39 -1.91
C SER A 546 6.12 29.64 -0.62
N ILE A 547 7.12 29.05 0.05
CA ILE A 547 6.93 28.32 1.31
C ILE A 547 6.65 29.29 2.46
N LEU A 548 7.37 30.42 2.55
CA LEU A 548 7.05 31.47 3.52
C LEU A 548 5.62 31.98 3.33
N ALA A 549 5.11 32.09 2.10
CA ALA A 549 3.72 32.47 1.87
C ALA A 549 2.73 31.47 2.46
N GLU A 550 3.05 30.17 2.47
CA GLU A 550 2.19 29.16 3.09
C GLU A 550 2.29 29.15 4.62
N LEU A 551 3.48 29.47 5.14
CA LEU A 551 3.81 29.41 6.56
C LEU A 551 3.57 30.71 7.33
N ILE A 552 3.42 31.86 6.66
CA ILE A 552 3.32 33.18 7.30
C ILE A 552 2.21 33.24 8.38
N SER A 553 1.10 32.54 8.16
CA SER A 553 -0.03 32.46 9.11
C SER A 553 0.07 31.28 10.08
N VAL A 554 1.11 30.45 10.00
CA VAL A 554 1.30 29.27 10.85
C VAL A 554 2.18 29.68 12.03
N PRO A 555 1.71 29.55 13.29
CA PRO A 555 2.50 29.95 14.45
C PRO A 555 3.74 29.07 14.58
N ARG A 556 4.83 29.68 15.04
CA ARG A 556 6.13 29.03 15.25
C ARG A 556 6.59 29.21 16.70
N LYS A 557 7.30 28.21 17.25
CA LYS A 557 7.76 28.20 18.65
C LYS A 557 8.80 29.29 18.95
N LYS A 558 9.64 29.65 17.98
CA LYS A 558 10.75 30.60 18.12
C LYS A 558 10.68 31.65 17.01
N GLY A 559 10.05 32.80 17.31
CA GLY A 559 9.88 33.92 16.38
C GLY A 559 9.08 33.57 15.13
N SER A 560 9.21 34.38 14.08
CA SER A 560 8.56 34.14 12.79
C SER A 560 9.30 33.11 11.91
N TRP A 561 8.66 32.65 10.84
CA TRP A 561 9.32 31.80 9.83
C TRP A 561 10.42 32.55 9.05
N PRO A 562 10.22 33.82 8.63
CA PRO A 562 11.32 34.65 8.12
C PRO A 562 12.50 34.76 9.09
N LEU A 563 12.27 34.90 10.41
CA LEU A 563 13.35 34.98 11.40
C LEU A 563 14.31 33.80 11.31
N LEU A 564 13.79 32.58 11.16
CA LEU A 564 14.62 31.39 11.00
C LEU A 564 15.53 31.50 9.78
N CYS A 565 15.02 32.00 8.66
CA CYS A 565 15.82 32.18 7.47
C CYS A 565 16.95 33.17 7.75
N VAL A 566 16.66 34.31 8.40
CA VAL A 566 17.66 35.31 8.80
C VAL A 566 18.72 34.73 9.74
N GLU A 567 18.30 34.08 10.83
CA GLU A 567 19.20 33.43 11.78
C GLU A 567 20.09 32.39 11.11
N TYR A 568 19.54 31.63 10.16
CA TYR A 568 20.28 30.61 9.45
C TYR A 568 21.25 31.20 8.41
N ILE A 569 20.88 32.29 7.72
CA ILE A 569 21.80 33.06 6.86
C ILE A 569 22.98 33.56 7.69
N ARG A 570 22.74 34.22 8.83
CA ARG A 570 23.81 34.70 9.73
C ARG A 570 24.69 33.57 10.25
N LYS A 571 24.08 32.43 10.58
CA LYS A 571 24.82 31.24 11.02
C LYS A 571 25.76 30.72 9.94
N LEU A 572 25.32 30.68 8.68
CA LEU A 572 26.14 30.22 7.56
C LEU A 572 27.24 31.22 7.20
N GLN A 573 26.97 32.53 7.28
CA GLN A 573 27.99 33.58 7.11
C GLN A 573 29.13 33.47 8.13
N GLY A 574 28.81 33.08 9.37
CA GLY A 574 29.82 32.84 10.41
C GLY A 574 30.58 31.51 10.29
N SER A 575 30.28 30.69 9.28
CA SER A 575 30.89 29.37 9.08
C SER A 575 31.88 29.40 7.93
N ASN A 576 33.11 28.94 8.18
CA ASN A 576 34.14 28.82 7.13
C ASN A 576 33.78 27.82 6.02
N ASN A 577 32.81 26.92 6.21
CA ASN A 577 32.49 25.89 5.21
C ASN A 577 31.65 26.37 4.03
N TYR A 578 31.11 27.59 4.09
CA TYR A 578 30.13 28.09 3.11
C TYR A 578 30.52 29.48 2.65
N GLN A 579 30.39 29.72 1.35
CA GLN A 579 30.58 31.03 0.72
C GLN A 579 29.22 31.59 0.32
N ILE A 580 29.01 32.89 0.56
CA ILE A 580 27.80 33.58 0.11
C ILE A 580 27.89 33.88 -1.38
N LEU A 581 26.79 33.66 -2.12
CA LEU A 581 26.72 33.83 -3.58
C LEU A 581 26.75 35.29 -4.02
N SER A 582 26.03 36.13 -3.29
CA SER A 582 25.96 37.57 -3.53
C SER A 582 26.28 38.27 -2.23
N GLU A 583 27.53 38.71 -2.10
CA GLU A 583 27.95 39.51 -0.96
C GLU A 583 27.33 40.91 -1.07
N LEU A 584 26.80 41.42 0.04
CA LEU A 584 26.30 42.79 0.11
C LEU A 584 27.50 43.70 0.35
N GLU A 585 27.70 44.70 -0.49
CA GLU A 585 28.80 45.66 -0.38
C GLU A 585 28.30 47.07 -0.03
N GLY A 586 29.18 47.88 0.58
CA GLY A 586 28.93 49.30 0.84
C GLY A 586 27.66 49.56 1.65
N GLU A 587 26.79 50.43 1.11
CA GLU A 587 25.54 50.84 1.75
C GLU A 587 24.61 49.64 2.04
N LEU A 588 24.54 48.64 1.14
CA LEU A 588 23.69 47.46 1.33
C LEU A 588 24.11 46.62 2.54
N ALA A 589 25.42 46.51 2.79
CA ALA A 589 25.95 45.82 3.96
C ALA A 589 25.54 46.55 5.26
N THR A 590 25.69 47.88 5.28
CA THR A 590 25.33 48.69 6.44
C THR A 590 23.83 48.64 6.74
N VAL A 591 23.00 48.63 5.69
CA VAL A 591 21.54 48.48 5.80
C VAL A 591 21.19 47.10 6.35
N ALA A 592 21.84 46.03 5.88
CA ALA A 592 21.61 44.69 6.38
C ALA A 592 21.99 44.54 7.87
N ASP A 593 23.13 45.08 8.28
CA ASP A 593 23.56 45.06 9.69
C ASP A 593 22.60 45.87 10.58
N SER A 594 22.21 47.07 10.15
CA SER A 594 21.20 47.89 10.84
C SER A 594 19.86 47.16 10.96
N CYS A 595 19.42 46.50 9.89
CA CYS A 595 18.19 45.71 9.86
C CYS A 595 18.26 44.55 10.86
N TYR A 596 19.39 43.84 10.92
CA TYR A 596 19.58 42.76 11.87
C TYR A 596 19.60 43.24 13.33
N GLU A 597 20.19 44.39 13.62
CA GLU A 597 20.14 44.99 14.96
C GLU A 597 18.70 45.39 15.34
N LYS A 598 17.91 45.92 14.40
CA LYS A 598 16.47 46.18 14.64
C LYS A 598 15.68 44.91 14.91
N ILE A 599 15.96 43.81 14.21
CA ILE A 599 15.35 42.51 14.51
C ILE A 599 15.67 42.07 15.95
N LYS A 600 16.91 42.26 16.41
CA LYS A 600 17.28 41.93 17.80
C LYS A 600 16.59 42.83 18.81
N GLU A 601 16.52 44.13 18.54
CA GLU A 601 15.85 45.12 19.39
C GLU A 601 14.37 44.74 19.57
N VAL A 602 13.64 44.49 18.48
CA VAL A 602 12.23 44.11 18.52
C VAL A 602 12.02 42.78 19.26
N ASN A 603 12.93 41.81 19.11
CA ASN A 603 12.85 40.53 19.82
C ASN A 603 13.08 40.63 21.33
N GLN A 604 13.66 41.74 21.83
CA GLN A 604 13.82 42.00 23.26
C GLN A 604 12.58 42.66 23.89
N LEU A 605 11.68 43.20 23.06
CA LEU A 605 10.43 43.80 23.51
C LEU A 605 9.44 42.75 24.01
N GLU A 606 8.40 43.21 24.72
CA GLU A 606 7.30 42.34 25.14
C GLU A 606 6.59 41.71 23.93
N LYS A 607 6.19 40.44 24.07
CA LYS A 607 5.48 39.74 23.01
C LYS A 607 4.07 40.31 22.81
N SER A 608 3.92 41.15 21.80
CA SER A 608 2.64 41.61 21.29
C SER A 608 2.44 41.19 19.82
N ALA A 609 1.21 41.24 19.33
CA ALA A 609 0.91 40.99 17.92
C ALA A 609 1.65 42.00 17.01
N GLN A 610 1.74 43.25 17.45
CA GLN A 610 2.46 44.34 16.77
C GLN A 610 3.96 44.06 16.71
N ASN A 611 4.61 43.74 17.84
CA ASN A 611 6.05 43.46 17.88
C ASN A 611 6.40 42.20 17.08
N SER A 612 5.52 41.19 17.10
CA SER A 612 5.69 39.99 16.27
C SER A 612 5.57 40.30 14.77
N CYS A 613 4.67 41.20 14.39
CA CYS A 613 4.51 41.64 13.01
C CYS A 613 5.70 42.51 12.56
N LEU A 614 6.21 43.42 13.40
CA LEU A 614 7.43 44.20 13.14
C LEU A 614 8.65 43.30 12.93
N GLU A 615 8.87 42.31 13.81
CA GLU A 615 9.95 41.32 13.65
C GLU A 615 9.85 40.63 12.30
N LEU A 616 8.65 40.13 11.96
CA LEU A 616 8.40 39.46 10.70
C LEU A 616 8.69 40.37 9.50
N MET A 617 8.29 41.65 9.55
CA MET A 617 8.54 42.63 8.50
C MET A 617 10.03 42.91 8.32
N PHE A 618 10.77 43.19 9.41
CA PHE A 618 12.22 43.39 9.34
C PHE A 618 12.94 42.13 8.84
N SER A 619 12.55 40.95 9.32
CA SER A 619 13.10 39.68 8.84
C SER A 619 12.83 39.44 7.35
N MET A 620 11.67 39.85 6.84
CA MET A 620 11.34 39.77 5.42
C MET A 620 12.20 40.72 4.58
N VAL A 621 12.34 41.97 5.02
CA VAL A 621 13.22 42.97 4.38
C VAL A 621 14.66 42.47 4.32
N TYR A 622 15.17 41.89 5.40
CA TYR A 622 16.51 41.30 5.44
C TYR A 622 16.69 40.22 4.36
N ILE A 623 15.74 39.30 4.22
CA ILE A 623 15.79 38.26 3.18
C ILE A 623 15.74 38.88 1.78
N GLN A 624 14.91 39.91 1.58
CA GLN A 624 14.77 40.61 0.29
C GLN A 624 16.05 41.32 -0.15
N LEU A 625 16.85 41.85 0.79
CA LEU A 625 18.17 42.41 0.47
C LEU A 625 19.07 41.37 -0.20
N TYR A 626 19.15 40.15 0.34
CA TYR A 626 19.93 39.05 -0.25
C TYR A 626 19.31 38.47 -1.53
N MET A 627 18.00 38.69 -1.77
CA MET A 627 17.36 38.37 -3.04
C MET A 627 17.59 39.44 -4.11
N GLY A 628 18.24 40.56 -3.79
CA GLY A 628 18.49 41.67 -4.71
C GLY A 628 17.24 42.48 -5.05
N ASP A 629 16.25 42.54 -4.15
CA ASP A 629 15.05 43.36 -4.34
C ASP A 629 15.40 44.85 -4.24
N THR A 630 15.16 45.59 -5.33
CA THR A 630 15.52 47.01 -5.45
C THR A 630 14.77 47.92 -4.49
N GLU A 631 13.59 47.49 -4.01
CA GLU A 631 12.78 48.28 -3.07
C GLU A 631 13.04 47.89 -1.60
N ALA A 632 13.94 46.94 -1.32
CA ALA A 632 14.21 46.49 0.05
C ALA A 632 14.78 47.60 0.94
N VAL A 633 15.67 48.44 0.39
CA VAL A 633 16.28 49.55 1.13
C VAL A 633 15.25 50.63 1.49
N SER A 634 14.44 51.08 0.52
CA SER A 634 13.40 52.07 0.80
C SER A 634 12.35 51.53 1.77
N THR A 635 11.94 50.26 1.62
CA THR A 635 11.02 49.60 2.55
C THR A 635 11.61 49.54 3.97
N PHE A 636 12.93 49.34 4.10
CA PHE A 636 13.60 49.34 5.39
C PHE A 636 13.58 50.72 6.06
N GLU A 637 13.91 51.77 5.31
CA GLU A 637 13.90 53.16 5.79
C GLU A 637 12.51 53.56 6.28
N ASP A 638 11.47 53.28 5.50
CA ASP A 638 10.07 53.54 5.87
C ASP A 638 9.68 52.78 7.14
N LEU A 639 10.13 51.52 7.26
CA LEU A 639 9.84 50.67 8.42
C LEU A 639 10.54 51.15 9.69
N ILE A 640 11.78 51.65 9.60
CA ILE A 640 12.47 52.28 10.74
C ILE A 640 11.70 53.51 11.21
N VAL A 641 11.35 54.42 10.30
CA VAL A 641 10.62 55.65 10.65
C VAL A 641 9.29 55.29 11.32
N CYS A 642 8.60 54.27 10.82
CA CYS A 642 7.37 53.77 11.42
C CYS A 642 7.61 53.23 12.83
N TYR A 643 8.62 52.39 13.02
CA TYR A 643 9.00 51.80 14.31
C TYR A 643 9.33 52.87 15.36
N GLU A 644 10.18 53.84 15.02
CA GLU A 644 10.59 54.91 15.94
C GLU A 644 9.41 55.76 16.41
N LYS A 645 8.49 56.10 15.50
CA LYS A 645 7.25 56.84 15.81
C LYS A 645 6.29 56.05 16.70
N MET A 646 6.23 54.73 16.53
CA MET A 646 5.42 53.87 17.40
C MET A 646 5.97 53.82 18.83
N GLN A 647 7.29 53.88 19.00
CA GLN A 647 7.94 53.90 20.32
C GLN A 647 7.82 55.25 21.03
N SER A 648 7.68 56.36 20.29
CA SER A 648 7.71 57.72 20.86
C SER A 648 6.42 58.19 21.55
N SER A 649 5.43 57.31 21.81
CA SER A 649 4.16 57.61 22.52
C SER A 649 3.26 58.72 21.91
N SER A 650 3.53 59.17 20.68
CA SER A 650 2.69 60.07 19.89
C SER A 650 2.05 59.30 18.73
N GLY A 651 0.93 58.61 18.99
CA GLY A 651 0.13 57.90 17.99
C GLY A 651 -0.56 58.87 17.01
N ASP A 652 0.22 59.47 16.12
CA ASP A 652 -0.22 60.40 15.09
C ASP A 652 -0.60 59.69 13.78
N SER A 653 -1.49 60.34 13.01
CA SER A 653 -1.94 59.95 11.66
C SER A 653 -0.80 59.59 10.68
N SER A 654 0.41 60.09 10.92
CA SER A 654 1.56 59.87 10.04
C SER A 654 2.06 58.42 9.99
N SER A 655 1.95 57.64 11.08
CA SER A 655 2.36 56.22 11.08
C SER A 655 1.38 55.35 10.28
N ALA A 656 0.10 55.69 10.29
CA ALA A 656 -0.93 55.02 9.50
C ALA A 656 -0.71 55.25 7.99
N ILE A 657 -0.30 56.46 7.59
CA ILE A 657 0.04 56.77 6.21
C ILE A 657 1.24 55.94 5.73
N ILE A 658 2.34 55.91 6.49
CA ILE A 658 3.55 55.15 6.13
C ILE A 658 3.25 53.65 6.00
N LEU A 659 2.51 53.06 6.95
CA LEU A 659 2.09 51.65 6.84
C LEU A 659 1.20 51.40 5.63
N THR A 660 0.33 52.35 5.29
CA THR A 660 -0.53 52.26 4.11
C THR A 660 0.31 52.31 2.84
N GLU A 661 1.34 53.16 2.76
CA GLU A 661 2.30 53.22 1.65
C GLU A 661 3.09 51.91 1.50
N ILE A 662 3.59 51.33 2.61
CA ILE A 662 4.24 50.00 2.62
C ILE A 662 3.28 48.93 2.10
N VAL A 663 2.03 48.91 2.60
CA VAL A 663 0.99 47.96 2.17
C VAL A 663 0.72 48.11 0.66
N LEU A 664 0.61 49.34 0.16
CA LEU A 664 0.38 49.63 -1.25
C LEU A 664 1.55 49.20 -2.13
N SER A 665 2.79 49.48 -1.71
CA SER A 665 4.00 48.98 -2.37
C SER A 665 3.94 47.45 -2.48
N PHE A 666 3.71 46.75 -1.37
CA PHE A 666 3.64 45.28 -1.34
C PHE A 666 2.51 44.70 -2.21
N VAL A 667 1.32 45.31 -2.20
CA VAL A 667 0.16 44.87 -3.01
C VAL A 667 0.41 45.11 -4.51
N SER A 668 1.15 46.17 -4.86
CA SER A 668 1.48 46.48 -6.25
C SER A 668 2.40 45.42 -6.88
N ARG A 669 3.21 44.74 -6.07
CA ARG A 669 4.12 43.68 -6.51
C ARG A 669 3.37 42.37 -6.79
N ARG A 670 3.81 41.60 -7.79
CA ARG A 670 3.23 40.29 -8.16
C ARG A 670 3.70 39.16 -7.22
N SER A 671 3.60 39.34 -5.91
CA SER A 671 4.02 38.35 -4.90
C SER A 671 2.85 37.93 -3.99
N SER A 672 2.59 36.63 -3.89
CA SER A 672 1.58 36.10 -2.97
C SER A 672 1.98 36.26 -1.51
N LEU A 673 3.28 36.20 -1.21
CA LEU A 673 3.82 36.41 0.12
C LEU A 673 3.57 37.85 0.58
N LEU A 674 3.95 38.82 -0.26
CA LEU A 674 3.78 40.23 0.06
C LEU A 674 2.30 40.61 0.21
N LYS A 675 1.40 40.06 -0.61
CA LYS A 675 -0.05 40.25 -0.41
C LYS A 675 -0.55 39.72 0.93
N LYS A 676 -0.10 38.54 1.36
CA LYS A 676 -0.46 37.98 2.68
C LYS A 676 0.14 38.82 3.82
N LEU A 677 1.37 39.31 3.65
CA LEU A 677 2.02 40.22 4.58
C LEU A 677 1.25 41.55 4.69
N SER A 678 0.84 42.14 3.56
CA SER A 678 -0.01 43.35 3.53
C SER A 678 -1.30 43.17 4.33
N MET A 679 -1.98 42.03 4.17
CA MET A 679 -3.19 41.72 4.95
C MET A 679 -2.87 41.63 6.45
N MET A 680 -1.76 40.99 6.82
CA MET A 680 -1.35 40.89 8.23
C MET A 680 -1.00 42.26 8.83
N ILE A 681 -0.31 43.12 8.09
CA ILE A 681 -0.01 44.50 8.49
C ILE A 681 -1.31 45.28 8.68
N TRP A 682 -2.22 45.17 7.72
CA TRP A 682 -3.51 45.82 7.74
C TRP A 682 -4.34 45.42 8.96
N ASP A 683 -4.47 44.11 9.21
CA ASP A 683 -5.23 43.59 10.34
C ASP A 683 -4.58 43.98 11.68
N THR A 684 -3.26 43.81 11.80
CA THR A 684 -2.53 43.97 13.08
C THR A 684 -2.35 45.43 13.49
N PHE A 685 -2.02 46.31 12.54
CA PHE A 685 -1.72 47.71 12.84
C PHE A 685 -2.85 48.66 12.52
N LEU A 686 -3.53 48.47 11.38
CA LEU A 686 -4.44 49.49 10.87
C LEU A 686 -5.87 49.28 11.35
N CYS A 687 -6.33 48.04 11.50
CA CYS A 687 -7.71 47.71 11.86
C CYS A 687 -7.92 47.28 13.32
N THR A 688 -6.87 46.86 14.04
CA THR A 688 -7.00 46.47 15.44
C THR A 688 -7.13 47.72 16.32
N PRO A 689 -8.20 47.86 17.14
CA PRO A 689 -8.33 48.99 18.05
C PRO A 689 -7.23 48.96 19.13
N ASP A 690 -6.67 50.14 19.42
CA ASP A 690 -5.74 50.32 20.52
C ASP A 690 -6.42 50.16 21.90
N GLU A 691 -5.67 50.30 22.99
CA GLU A 691 -6.18 50.19 24.37
C GLU A 691 -7.32 51.19 24.68
N ASN A 692 -7.46 52.25 23.88
CA ASN A 692 -8.51 53.27 23.99
C ASN A 692 -9.66 53.05 22.98
N GLY A 693 -9.65 51.95 22.23
CA GLY A 693 -10.66 51.65 21.22
C GLY A 693 -10.47 52.39 19.88
N LYS A 694 -9.36 53.12 19.70
CA LYS A 694 -9.08 53.90 18.49
C LYS A 694 -8.42 53.01 17.45
N ILE A 695 -8.96 53.06 16.23
CA ILE A 695 -8.40 52.38 15.06
C ILE A 695 -7.41 53.33 14.37
N LEU A 696 -6.24 52.83 14.00
CA LEU A 696 -5.17 53.61 13.36
C LEU A 696 -5.48 53.98 11.90
N ALA A 697 -6.30 53.19 11.20
CA ALA A 697 -6.82 53.52 9.88
C ALA A 697 -7.74 54.74 9.91
N ASP A 698 -7.15 55.93 9.87
CA ASP A 698 -7.81 57.21 9.88
C ASP A 698 -8.31 57.67 8.50
N SER A 699 -9.00 58.82 8.45
CA SER A 699 -9.52 59.36 7.18
C SER A 699 -8.42 59.65 6.17
N SER A 700 -7.20 59.97 6.61
CA SER A 700 -6.06 60.28 5.74
C SER A 700 -5.51 59.04 5.04
N SER A 701 -5.30 57.95 5.78
CA SER A 701 -4.89 56.66 5.21
C SER A 701 -5.96 56.06 4.29
N MET A 702 -7.24 56.18 4.64
CA MET A 702 -8.36 55.76 3.78
C MET A 702 -8.48 56.61 2.51
N LYS A 703 -8.20 57.92 2.61
CA LYS A 703 -8.17 58.82 1.45
C LYS A 703 -7.05 58.46 0.48
N LEU A 704 -5.85 58.14 0.98
CA LEU A 704 -4.74 57.65 0.16
C LEU A 704 -5.12 56.39 -0.63
N LEU A 705 -5.74 55.41 0.03
CA LEU A 705 -6.25 54.21 -0.64
C LEU A 705 -7.30 54.51 -1.71
N TYR A 706 -8.27 55.37 -1.37
CA TYR A 706 -9.30 55.80 -2.31
C TYR A 706 -8.68 56.49 -3.53
N ASP A 707 -7.75 57.41 -3.33
CA ASP A 707 -7.13 58.18 -4.41
C ASP A 707 -6.39 57.24 -5.38
N ILE A 708 -5.66 56.25 -4.87
CA ILE A 708 -4.98 55.23 -5.70
C ILE A 708 -5.97 54.32 -6.44
N LEU A 709 -7.08 53.95 -5.80
CA LEU A 709 -8.13 53.15 -6.44
C LEU A 709 -8.83 53.91 -7.55
N THR A 710 -9.02 55.23 -7.40
CA THR A 710 -9.62 56.09 -8.43
C THR A 710 -8.66 56.51 -9.54
N ALA A 711 -7.35 56.44 -9.30
CA ALA A 711 -6.33 56.74 -10.30
C ALA A 711 -6.04 55.57 -11.25
N LYS A 712 -6.56 54.38 -10.96
CA LYS A 712 -6.58 53.20 -11.83
C LYS A 712 -7.90 53.09 -12.56
#